data_AF-A0A5S5CBQ8-F1
#
_entry.id   AF-A0A5S5CBQ8-F1
#
_cell.length_a   1.000
_cell.length_b   1.000
_cell.length_c   1.000
_cell.angle_alpha   90.00
_cell.angle_beta   90.00
_cell.angle_gamma   90.00
#
_symmetry.space_group_name_H-M   'P 1'
#
loop_
_entity.id
_entity.type
_entity.pdbx_description
1 polymer ?
#
loop_
_entity_poly.entity_id
_entity_poly.type
_entity_poly.pdbx_seq_one_letter_code
_entity_poly.pdbx_strand_id
1 'polypeptide(L)'
;MESNNRLGALTAFLASRARSDAAPIWIPSVWNQCGYPSILGEQDGEILVHPYRFLSDHFRYVRETSKRYAPTKATDLQNSVIYSSLVRYTTAWDYDHDGEIESGTFLRLIVLLPLLKTFGVNILYMLPVNRYSLLNLKGDIGSPYAVQSLFDLDPNLHDPLLDGMDNFSLHDELAALVEACHLLDIKAVVDFIPRVTAKNSELMKENPEWVYWIKNEALEGFAPPTIPELGFFEECTPDKLETVYRSKDTQAFLDKFTLPPNQLNPKLWEALKRRSEETGEELLTLIEQEMGITTAPAHSDWINDVQPIWTDITFLRLYEDICPQVRPYLREGQAPYVLFDTIKCNYYPGERPNEELWERLLDAIRFNLDTYGIDGFRIDIGHVLPTPLLTRMFETIRDRNPNAILISEDLFNRNHAKAAATGYNIMLGSGWNVMTDLTKDNLLSYLRELPELSIPIFACAETADTPRITSRGGVGLARMLAVFNQFLPHAIPYLTTGYEVNEEQPLNCGLGDNTNGADIPRAFFNRMTIDWTENHDMMRLLADLREFKSSKPELLRPEGFFIAESPSDVVIYGYENGEETALVCMNVSGESSVQVDLAAIRPGIDAYDIKLDSGLGSTLGDPPVSRLTLAPYQGMLLHQHNRGEMGTMQERTNNKKELILWHEFDGPGDTSIEVLEEICRLYSERNGVQVTPQVMNIIELGERLGNVKELGEGPHMAFVPADMASYADIGAYSEVPDGVVADLLADDTLASMRRNGAQYGVPVLQGNHLVLFVNRDVYETAPDSWKDIEDAAERLIARDIVPIAGDLKQSYWFVPFLSAFGGWPMVEGAPAVSTPAMKQALAFVRDKQEAGILANFDGSTELLEKFIDGRIGAIICGEWIFNYLDKKMGERLGVGSLPSIGDGQSVSMSSSIGLVYPNQSLESEYAEEILSFTRFMLSEECQLLWAAKVQRIPTNQSVLKLLAESSSPSKRRLIALLDACRPMPIHPHMIYVWIAMELGLHLLPDYTIDQICARMESKLEEKIAAAGRI
;
A
#
# COMPACT_ATOMS: atom_id res chain seq x y z
N MET A 1 34.08 -0.06 16.83
CA MET A 1 34.85 -1.33 16.74
C MET A 1 35.74 -1.19 15.52
N GLU A 2 37.04 -1.45 15.64
CA GLU A 2 37.93 -1.51 14.48
C GLU A 2 37.40 -2.63 13.56
N SER A 3 36.78 -2.26 12.42
CA SER A 3 36.29 -3.25 11.46
C SER A 3 37.50 -3.98 10.87
N ASN A 4 37.53 -5.31 11.01
CA ASN A 4 38.41 -6.15 10.20
C ASN A 4 38.10 -5.85 8.73
N ASN A 5 38.96 -5.11 8.05
CA ASN A 5 38.80 -4.74 6.63
C ASN A 5 38.93 -5.99 5.74
N ARG A 6 37.82 -6.71 5.52
CA ARG A 6 37.80 -8.00 4.80
C ARG A 6 38.14 -7.81 3.34
N LEU A 7 37.58 -6.78 2.70
CA LEU A 7 37.86 -6.40 1.34
C LEU A 7 39.33 -6.01 1.15
N GLY A 8 39.94 -5.33 2.13
CA GLY A 8 41.36 -5.02 2.12
C GLY A 8 42.25 -6.25 2.19
N ALA A 9 41.90 -7.23 3.04
CA ALA A 9 42.60 -8.51 3.12
C ALA A 9 42.48 -9.29 1.81
N LEU A 10 41.28 -9.36 1.23
CA LEU A 10 40.99 -9.97 -0.06
C LEU A 10 41.82 -9.32 -1.18
N THR A 11 41.83 -7.99 -1.25
CA THR A 11 42.64 -7.24 -2.23
C THR A 11 44.14 -7.55 -2.11
N ALA A 12 44.66 -7.62 -0.88
CA ALA A 12 46.06 -7.92 -0.63
C ALA A 12 46.42 -9.36 -1.05
N PHE A 13 45.54 -10.32 -0.77
CA PHE A 13 45.72 -11.71 -1.17
C PHE A 13 45.77 -11.86 -2.69
N LEU A 14 44.79 -11.29 -3.41
CA LEU A 14 44.75 -11.31 -4.88
C LEU A 14 46.02 -10.70 -5.49
N ALA A 15 46.48 -9.56 -4.96
CA ALA A 15 47.71 -8.91 -5.40
C ALA A 15 48.97 -9.77 -5.15
N SER A 16 49.02 -10.49 -4.02
CA SER A 16 50.12 -11.41 -3.71
C SER A 16 50.19 -12.61 -4.68
N ARG A 17 49.04 -13.01 -5.22
CA ARG A 17 48.88 -14.10 -6.19
C ARG A 17 48.95 -13.65 -7.64
N ALA A 18 49.12 -12.35 -7.94
CA ALA A 18 49.18 -11.83 -9.32
C ALA A 18 50.32 -12.43 -10.20
N ARG A 19 51.32 -13.07 -9.57
CA ARG A 19 52.41 -13.80 -10.24
C ARG A 19 52.26 -15.32 -10.16
N SER A 20 51.14 -15.84 -9.69
CA SER A 20 50.88 -17.29 -9.64
C SER A 20 50.72 -17.87 -11.04
N ASP A 21 50.97 -19.18 -11.16
CA ASP A 21 50.76 -19.96 -12.38
C ASP A 21 49.32 -20.49 -12.48
N ALA A 22 48.33 -19.77 -11.95
CA ALA A 22 46.93 -20.15 -12.08
C ALA A 22 46.53 -20.19 -13.55
N ALA A 23 45.74 -21.20 -13.92
CA ALA A 23 45.23 -21.34 -15.27
C ALA A 23 44.43 -20.07 -15.66
N PRO A 24 44.60 -19.56 -16.89
CA PRO A 24 43.71 -18.53 -17.42
C PRO A 24 42.25 -19.00 -17.42
N ILE A 25 41.33 -18.06 -17.26
CA ILE A 25 39.89 -18.31 -17.29
C ILE A 25 39.22 -17.44 -18.35
N TRP A 26 38.17 -17.98 -18.97
CA TRP A 26 37.27 -17.25 -19.84
C TRP A 26 36.22 -16.51 -19.03
N ILE A 27 36.00 -15.26 -19.38
CA ILE A 27 34.93 -14.44 -18.79
C ILE A 27 34.22 -13.67 -19.91
N PRO A 28 32.91 -13.38 -19.77
CA PRO A 28 32.24 -12.45 -20.66
C PRO A 28 32.98 -11.11 -20.74
N SER A 29 33.19 -10.62 -21.96
CA SER A 29 33.95 -9.39 -22.20
C SER A 29 33.34 -8.16 -21.52
N VAL A 30 32.01 -8.13 -21.38
CA VAL A 30 31.25 -7.07 -20.72
C VAL A 30 31.55 -6.96 -19.21
N TRP A 31 32.10 -8.00 -18.58
CA TRP A 31 32.54 -7.94 -17.19
C TRP A 31 33.82 -7.13 -17.01
N ASN A 32 34.56 -6.84 -18.08
CA ASN A 32 35.81 -6.08 -18.06
C ASN A 32 35.61 -4.55 -17.98
N GLN A 33 34.84 -4.09 -17.00
CA GLN A 33 34.59 -2.66 -16.79
C GLN A 33 35.84 -1.87 -16.36
N CYS A 34 36.85 -2.56 -15.84
CA CYS A 34 38.13 -1.94 -15.47
C CYS A 34 39.07 -1.69 -16.67
N GLY A 35 38.73 -2.16 -17.87
CA GLY A 35 39.55 -2.01 -19.07
C GLY A 35 40.87 -2.78 -18.99
N TYR A 36 40.85 -3.98 -18.40
CA TYR A 36 42.01 -4.84 -18.24
C TYR A 36 42.66 -5.13 -19.61
N PRO A 37 43.94 -4.75 -19.81
CA PRO A 37 44.54 -4.75 -21.14
C PRO A 37 45.26 -6.05 -21.52
N SER A 38 45.51 -6.95 -20.56
CA SER A 38 46.33 -8.16 -20.79
C SER A 38 45.47 -9.36 -21.16
N ILE A 39 44.62 -9.19 -22.16
CA ILE A 39 43.76 -10.23 -22.72
C ILE A 39 44.62 -11.24 -23.48
N LEU A 40 44.45 -12.53 -23.20
CA LEU A 40 45.25 -13.63 -23.78
C LEU A 40 44.60 -14.21 -25.04
N GLY A 41 43.29 -14.05 -25.18
CA GLY A 41 42.47 -14.52 -26.29
C GLY A 41 41.07 -13.90 -26.21
N GLU A 42 40.40 -13.83 -27.35
CA GLU A 42 39.03 -13.33 -27.47
C GLU A 42 38.28 -14.29 -28.39
N GLN A 43 37.07 -14.67 -28.00
CA GLN A 43 36.21 -15.54 -28.79
C GLN A 43 34.76 -15.31 -28.37
N ASP A 44 33.84 -15.21 -29.34
CA ASP A 44 32.39 -15.25 -29.13
C ASP A 44 31.88 -14.37 -27.96
N GLY A 45 32.38 -13.13 -27.85
CA GLY A 45 31.97 -12.19 -26.79
C GLY A 45 32.66 -12.38 -25.44
N GLU A 46 33.61 -13.31 -25.33
CA GLU A 46 34.41 -13.61 -24.15
C GLU A 46 35.87 -13.16 -24.30
N ILE A 47 36.54 -13.02 -23.16
CA ILE A 47 37.97 -12.74 -23.06
C ILE A 47 38.65 -13.75 -22.13
N LEU A 48 39.81 -14.24 -22.53
CA LEU A 48 40.66 -15.10 -21.73
C LEU A 48 41.62 -14.25 -20.91
N VAL A 49 41.57 -14.37 -19.58
CA VAL A 49 42.35 -13.52 -18.65
C VAL A 49 43.10 -14.33 -17.62
N HIS A 50 44.18 -13.77 -17.08
CA HIS A 50 44.79 -14.29 -15.86
C HIS A 50 43.97 -13.83 -14.64
N PRO A 51 43.32 -14.75 -13.89
CA PRO A 51 42.28 -14.41 -12.91
C PRO A 51 42.77 -13.45 -11.82
N TYR A 52 43.89 -13.76 -11.15
CA TYR A 52 44.43 -12.90 -10.08
C TYR A 52 44.86 -11.52 -10.55
N ARG A 53 45.36 -11.39 -11.78
CA ARG A 53 45.77 -10.08 -12.34
C ARG A 53 44.56 -9.25 -12.72
N PHE A 54 43.58 -9.87 -13.38
CA PHE A 54 42.31 -9.25 -13.70
C PHE A 54 41.60 -8.74 -12.44
N LEU A 55 41.42 -9.60 -11.43
CA LEU A 55 40.77 -9.23 -10.17
C LEU A 55 41.57 -8.15 -9.42
N SER A 56 42.91 -8.21 -9.41
CA SER A 56 43.74 -7.16 -8.79
C SER A 56 43.56 -5.78 -9.44
N ASP A 57 43.45 -5.74 -10.77
CA ASP A 57 43.22 -4.51 -11.52
C ASP A 57 41.77 -4.04 -11.36
N HIS A 58 40.80 -4.95 -11.34
CA HIS A 58 39.40 -4.68 -11.08
C HIS A 58 39.17 -4.06 -9.70
N PHE A 59 39.74 -4.65 -8.64
CA PHE A 59 39.59 -4.13 -7.27
C PHE A 59 40.27 -2.76 -7.12
N ARG A 60 41.38 -2.53 -7.82
CA ARG A 60 41.97 -1.19 -7.91
C ARG A 60 41.00 -0.22 -8.57
N TYR A 61 40.38 -0.63 -9.68
CA TYR A 61 39.39 0.17 -10.38
C TYR A 61 38.15 0.47 -9.51
N VAL A 62 37.62 -0.50 -8.77
CA VAL A 62 36.54 -0.30 -7.79
C VAL A 62 36.92 0.78 -6.77
N ARG A 63 38.13 0.69 -6.19
CA ARG A 63 38.64 1.67 -5.22
C ARG A 63 38.91 3.06 -5.82
N GLU A 64 39.29 3.15 -7.09
CA GLU A 64 39.46 4.43 -7.76
C GLU A 64 38.10 5.05 -8.12
N THR A 65 37.14 4.22 -8.53
CA THR A 65 35.77 4.63 -8.87
C THR A 65 35.00 5.05 -7.62
N SER A 66 35.22 4.39 -6.47
CA SER A 66 34.59 4.74 -5.19
C SER A 66 34.83 6.18 -4.77
N LYS A 67 35.95 6.80 -5.18
CA LYS A 67 36.24 8.22 -4.90
C LYS A 67 35.21 9.20 -5.48
N ARG A 68 34.38 8.74 -6.43
CA ARG A 68 33.31 9.53 -7.03
C ARG A 68 32.01 9.52 -6.21
N TYR A 69 31.90 8.60 -5.25
CA TYR A 69 30.70 8.42 -4.44
C TYR A 69 30.96 8.88 -3.01
N ALA A 70 30.00 9.63 -2.45
CA ALA A 70 29.99 9.97 -1.04
C ALA A 70 29.05 8.97 -0.34
N PRO A 71 29.54 8.15 0.62
CA PRO A 71 28.68 7.21 1.31
C PRO A 71 27.55 7.94 2.02
N THR A 72 26.31 7.61 1.71
CA THR A 72 25.14 8.18 2.39
C THR A 72 24.65 7.23 3.47
N LYS A 73 24.22 7.76 4.62
CA LYS A 73 23.65 6.93 5.69
C LYS A 73 22.19 6.55 5.43
N ALA A 74 21.45 7.39 4.72
CA ALA A 74 20.06 7.17 4.36
C ALA A 74 19.96 7.07 2.84
N THR A 75 19.21 6.08 2.36
CA THR A 75 19.01 5.85 0.93
C THR A 75 17.89 6.74 0.41
N ASP A 76 18.18 7.51 -0.63
CA ASP A 76 17.15 8.23 -1.38
C ASP A 76 16.41 7.26 -2.29
N LEU A 77 15.27 6.75 -1.81
CA LEU A 77 14.48 5.75 -2.52
C LEU A 77 13.92 6.28 -3.86
N GLN A 78 13.66 7.58 -4.00
CA GLN A 78 13.14 8.16 -5.25
C GLN A 78 14.18 8.09 -6.39
N ASN A 79 15.46 8.17 -6.03
CA ASN A 79 16.59 8.10 -6.95
C ASN A 79 17.29 6.73 -6.96
N SER A 80 16.67 5.71 -6.36
CA SER A 80 17.25 4.37 -6.26
C SER A 80 16.93 3.48 -7.45
N VAL A 81 17.76 2.46 -7.65
CA VAL A 81 17.55 1.34 -8.57
C VAL A 81 17.96 0.08 -7.85
N ILE A 82 17.07 -0.91 -7.84
CA ILE A 82 17.28 -2.20 -7.20
C ILE A 82 17.75 -3.20 -8.26
N TYR A 83 18.84 -3.89 -7.99
CA TYR A 83 19.27 -5.06 -8.77
C TYR A 83 19.06 -6.31 -7.93
N SER A 84 18.24 -7.24 -8.42
CA SER A 84 17.96 -8.51 -7.77
C SER A 84 18.87 -9.61 -8.32
N SER A 85 19.68 -10.20 -7.46
CA SER A 85 20.66 -11.21 -7.80
C SER A 85 20.33 -12.54 -7.11
N LEU A 86 20.26 -13.61 -7.92
CA LEU A 86 20.50 -14.97 -7.44
C LEU A 86 22.00 -15.22 -7.59
N VAL A 87 22.76 -15.11 -6.50
CA VAL A 87 24.25 -15.05 -6.54
C VAL A 87 24.86 -16.23 -7.30
N ARG A 88 24.39 -17.45 -7.03
CA ARG A 88 24.84 -18.69 -7.68
C ARG A 88 24.59 -18.76 -9.20
N TYR A 89 23.73 -17.88 -9.73
CA TYR A 89 23.34 -17.83 -11.14
C TYR A 89 23.92 -16.60 -11.86
N THR A 90 23.94 -15.45 -11.18
CA THR A 90 24.26 -14.14 -11.76
C THR A 90 25.63 -14.13 -12.46
N THR A 91 26.61 -14.80 -11.86
CA THR A 91 27.97 -14.94 -12.41
C THR A 91 28.35 -16.41 -12.62
N ALA A 92 27.37 -17.28 -12.82
CA ALA A 92 27.66 -18.65 -13.23
C ALA A 92 28.19 -18.67 -14.66
N TRP A 93 29.26 -19.44 -14.91
CA TRP A 93 29.91 -19.51 -16.23
C TRP A 93 30.74 -20.79 -16.38
N ASP A 94 31.02 -21.16 -17.63
CA ASP A 94 32.01 -22.18 -17.99
C ASP A 94 33.38 -21.47 -18.11
N TYR A 95 34.09 -21.35 -16.99
CA TYR A 95 35.29 -20.52 -16.90
C TYR A 95 36.53 -21.16 -17.56
N ASP A 96 36.55 -22.47 -17.75
CA ASP A 96 37.67 -23.21 -18.34
C ASP A 96 37.35 -23.80 -19.73
N HIS A 97 36.13 -23.60 -20.23
CA HIS A 97 35.61 -24.15 -21.50
C HIS A 97 35.64 -25.67 -21.54
N ASP A 98 35.35 -26.32 -20.41
CA ASP A 98 35.27 -27.78 -20.30
C ASP A 98 33.84 -28.34 -20.43
N GLY A 99 32.84 -27.46 -20.45
CA GLY A 99 31.42 -27.76 -20.54
C GLY A 99 30.69 -27.83 -19.19
N GLU A 100 31.39 -27.71 -18.07
CA GLU A 100 30.81 -27.67 -16.73
C GLU A 100 30.56 -26.22 -16.28
N ILE A 101 29.34 -25.94 -15.85
CA ILE A 101 28.97 -24.60 -15.36
C ILE A 101 29.37 -24.48 -13.90
N GLU A 102 30.32 -23.59 -13.61
CA GLU A 102 30.64 -23.21 -12.24
C GLU A 102 29.60 -22.23 -11.69
N SER A 103 29.32 -22.33 -10.38
CA SER A 103 28.45 -21.39 -9.68
C SER A 103 29.00 -19.96 -9.70
N GLY A 104 28.10 -18.99 -9.69
CA GLY A 104 28.43 -17.63 -9.28
C GLY A 104 28.85 -17.59 -7.80
N THR A 105 29.80 -16.73 -7.46
CA THR A 105 30.40 -16.60 -6.12
C THR A 105 30.31 -15.15 -5.63
N PHE A 106 30.51 -14.93 -4.32
CA PHE A 106 30.58 -13.56 -3.78
C PHE A 106 31.72 -12.76 -4.40
N LEU A 107 32.88 -13.40 -4.63
CA LEU A 107 34.03 -12.77 -5.31
C LEU A 107 33.68 -12.34 -6.74
N ARG A 108 33.05 -13.24 -7.51
CA ARG A 108 32.68 -12.99 -8.91
C ARG A 108 31.61 -11.91 -9.01
N LEU A 109 30.67 -11.84 -8.07
CA LEU A 109 29.66 -10.78 -8.06
C LEU A 109 30.25 -9.37 -7.87
N ILE A 110 31.40 -9.22 -7.18
CA ILE A 110 32.14 -7.95 -7.09
C ILE A 110 32.57 -7.44 -8.48
N VAL A 111 32.78 -8.36 -9.45
CA VAL A 111 33.15 -8.00 -10.83
C VAL A 111 32.05 -7.18 -11.50
N LEU A 112 30.78 -7.47 -11.21
CA LEU A 112 29.64 -6.78 -11.83
C LEU A 112 29.34 -5.41 -11.21
N LEU A 113 29.78 -5.11 -9.99
CA LEU A 113 29.36 -3.87 -9.30
C LEU A 113 29.61 -2.60 -10.12
N PRO A 114 30.75 -2.40 -10.81
CA PRO A 114 30.93 -1.22 -11.65
C PRO A 114 29.98 -1.17 -12.85
N LEU A 115 29.64 -2.31 -13.46
CA LEU A 115 28.63 -2.39 -14.52
C LEU A 115 27.27 -1.97 -13.98
N LEU A 116 26.85 -2.53 -12.85
CA LEU A 116 25.58 -2.18 -12.20
C LEU A 116 25.49 -0.69 -11.85
N LYS A 117 26.60 -0.06 -11.44
CA LYS A 117 26.63 1.40 -11.23
C LYS A 117 26.31 2.20 -12.49
N THR A 118 26.62 1.70 -13.68
CA THR A 118 26.28 2.41 -14.95
C THR A 118 24.76 2.52 -15.15
N PHE A 119 23.98 1.56 -14.65
CA PHE A 119 22.52 1.58 -14.65
C PHE A 119 21.93 2.40 -13.49
N GLY A 120 22.78 2.91 -12.59
CA GLY A 120 22.36 3.66 -11.42
C GLY A 120 22.00 2.80 -10.21
N VAL A 121 22.35 1.51 -10.22
CA VAL A 121 22.10 0.61 -9.08
C VAL A 121 22.77 1.15 -7.83
N ASN A 122 21.98 1.24 -6.77
CA ASN A 122 22.41 1.62 -5.42
C ASN A 122 21.78 0.74 -4.34
N ILE A 123 21.00 -0.28 -4.72
CA ILE A 123 20.53 -1.35 -3.85
C ILE A 123 20.79 -2.67 -4.56
N LEU A 124 21.65 -3.51 -3.99
CA LEU A 124 21.82 -4.90 -4.37
C LEU A 124 20.93 -5.75 -3.46
N TYR A 125 19.88 -6.33 -4.02
CA TYR A 125 19.00 -7.27 -3.34
C TYR A 125 19.40 -8.71 -3.70
N MET A 126 19.87 -9.47 -2.72
CA MET A 126 20.23 -10.88 -2.90
C MET A 126 19.07 -11.77 -2.45
N LEU A 127 18.69 -12.71 -3.33
CA LEU A 127 17.89 -13.87 -2.95
C LEU A 127 18.61 -14.71 -1.87
N PRO A 128 17.95 -15.69 -1.23
CA PRO A 128 18.57 -16.44 -0.13
C PRO A 128 19.95 -17.01 -0.50
N VAL A 129 20.95 -16.70 0.33
CA VAL A 129 22.35 -17.14 0.19
C VAL A 129 22.73 -18.24 1.19
N ASN A 130 21.78 -18.63 2.04
CA ASN A 130 21.93 -19.65 3.05
C ASN A 130 22.07 -21.05 2.44
N ARG A 131 22.70 -21.96 3.20
CA ARG A 131 22.72 -23.37 2.81
C ARG A 131 21.29 -23.91 2.67
N TYR A 132 20.98 -24.44 1.50
CA TYR A 132 19.69 -25.02 1.17
C TYR A 132 19.71 -26.55 1.26
N SER A 133 18.53 -27.16 1.23
CA SER A 133 18.36 -28.62 1.28
C SER A 133 18.72 -29.31 -0.03
N LEU A 134 19.42 -30.43 0.07
CA LEU A 134 19.65 -31.35 -1.05
C LEU A 134 18.58 -32.46 -1.15
N LEU A 135 17.53 -32.40 -0.33
CA LEU A 135 16.41 -33.34 -0.39
C LEU A 135 15.33 -32.83 -1.33
N ASN A 136 14.62 -33.76 -1.98
CA ASN A 136 13.44 -33.48 -2.81
C ASN A 136 13.70 -32.44 -3.90
N LEU A 137 14.88 -32.52 -4.53
CA LEU A 137 15.28 -31.62 -5.61
C LEU A 137 14.27 -31.63 -6.75
N LYS A 138 13.98 -30.44 -7.27
CA LYS A 138 13.15 -30.24 -8.47
C LYS A 138 14.00 -30.22 -9.76
N GLY A 139 15.33 -30.17 -9.63
CA GLY A 139 16.30 -30.22 -10.71
C GLY A 139 17.64 -30.77 -10.21
N ASP A 140 18.76 -30.21 -10.65
CA ASP A 140 20.11 -30.65 -10.24
C ASP A 140 20.64 -29.96 -8.97
N ILE A 141 20.00 -28.86 -8.56
CA ILE A 141 20.26 -28.13 -7.32
C ILE A 141 18.96 -27.78 -6.60
N GLY A 142 19.06 -27.47 -5.31
CA GLY A 142 17.90 -27.18 -4.46
C GLY A 142 17.41 -25.73 -4.58
N SER A 143 16.15 -25.53 -4.21
CA SER A 143 15.57 -24.19 -4.10
C SER A 143 16.37 -23.33 -3.11
N PRO A 144 16.70 -22.06 -3.42
CA PRO A 144 17.34 -21.17 -2.45
C PRO A 144 16.42 -20.92 -1.24
N TYR A 145 15.09 -21.03 -1.42
CA TYR A 145 14.09 -20.88 -0.36
C TYR A 145 13.94 -22.12 0.53
N ALA A 146 14.54 -23.27 0.16
CA ALA A 146 14.62 -24.45 1.02
C ALA A 146 15.75 -24.32 2.05
N VAL A 147 15.70 -23.27 2.88
CA VAL A 147 16.75 -22.89 3.83
C VAL A 147 16.95 -23.97 4.88
N GLN A 148 18.07 -24.68 4.81
CA GLN A 148 18.44 -25.75 5.74
C GLN A 148 19.09 -25.18 7.00
N SER A 149 19.93 -24.14 6.86
CA SER A 149 20.60 -23.47 7.98
C SER A 149 20.37 -21.97 7.92
N LEU A 150 19.94 -21.38 9.04
CA LEU A 150 19.78 -19.92 9.15
C LEU A 150 21.12 -19.17 9.23
N PHE A 151 22.22 -19.88 9.55
CA PHE A 151 23.51 -19.27 9.86
C PHE A 151 24.56 -19.62 8.83
N ASP A 152 24.57 -20.84 8.30
CA ASP A 152 25.54 -21.25 7.29
C ASP A 152 25.14 -20.75 5.90
N LEU A 153 26.14 -20.29 5.13
CA LEU A 153 26.00 -19.91 3.73
C LEU A 153 26.09 -21.14 2.83
N ASP A 154 25.53 -21.07 1.61
CA ASP A 154 25.69 -22.12 0.60
C ASP A 154 27.18 -22.27 0.24
N PRO A 155 27.80 -23.45 0.47
CA PRO A 155 29.21 -23.64 0.19
C PRO A 155 29.60 -23.43 -1.28
N ASN A 156 28.65 -23.52 -2.22
CA ASN A 156 28.92 -23.27 -3.64
C ASN A 156 29.11 -21.78 -3.97
N LEU A 157 28.89 -20.88 -3.01
CA LEU A 157 29.14 -19.44 -3.17
C LEU A 157 30.59 -19.05 -2.84
N HIS A 158 31.39 -20.00 -2.35
CA HIS A 158 32.84 -19.85 -2.15
C HIS A 158 33.57 -19.83 -3.49
N ASP A 159 34.55 -18.93 -3.64
CA ASP A 159 35.40 -18.91 -4.83
C ASP A 159 36.72 -19.69 -4.64
N PRO A 160 36.99 -20.74 -5.46
CA PRO A 160 38.24 -21.50 -5.37
C PRO A 160 39.51 -20.67 -5.57
N LEU A 161 39.44 -19.48 -6.18
CA LEU A 161 40.59 -18.58 -6.27
C LEU A 161 41.07 -18.10 -4.90
N LEU A 162 40.24 -18.22 -3.86
CA LEU A 162 40.56 -17.84 -2.49
C LEU A 162 41.12 -19.00 -1.66
N ASP A 163 41.26 -20.18 -2.26
CA ASP A 163 41.90 -21.32 -1.63
C ASP A 163 43.32 -20.97 -1.13
N GLY A 164 43.58 -21.33 0.13
CA GLY A 164 44.84 -21.04 0.80
C GLY A 164 44.97 -19.61 1.34
N MET A 165 43.87 -18.86 1.46
CA MET A 165 43.81 -17.66 2.27
C MET A 165 43.54 -18.04 3.75
N ASP A 166 44.59 -18.06 4.57
CA ASP A 166 44.48 -18.45 5.99
C ASP A 166 43.54 -17.53 6.78
N ASN A 167 42.64 -18.11 7.57
CA ASN A 167 41.66 -17.40 8.42
C ASN A 167 40.69 -16.49 7.65
N PHE A 168 40.38 -16.83 6.40
CA PHE A 168 39.36 -16.15 5.60
C PHE A 168 38.27 -17.17 5.22
N SER A 169 37.08 -16.99 5.76
CA SER A 169 35.96 -17.91 5.61
C SER A 169 34.98 -17.44 4.53
N LEU A 170 34.05 -18.31 4.14
CA LEU A 170 32.93 -17.95 3.26
C LEU A 170 32.10 -16.77 3.80
N HIS A 171 31.98 -16.63 5.13
CA HIS A 171 31.36 -15.47 5.76
C HIS A 171 32.12 -14.17 5.51
N ASP A 172 33.45 -14.25 5.44
CA ASP A 172 34.30 -13.10 5.15
C ASP A 172 34.24 -12.69 3.67
N GLU A 173 33.94 -13.63 2.76
CA GLU A 173 33.66 -13.33 1.36
C GLU A 173 32.36 -12.55 1.18
N LEU A 174 31.27 -12.96 1.84
CA LEU A 174 30.02 -12.19 1.84
C LEU A 174 30.24 -10.80 2.46
N ALA A 175 30.92 -10.72 3.61
CA ALA A 175 31.26 -9.43 4.22
C ALA A 175 32.11 -8.56 3.27
N ALA A 176 33.07 -9.14 2.54
CA ALA A 176 33.88 -8.40 1.57
C ALA A 176 33.05 -7.91 0.36
N LEU A 177 32.05 -8.68 -0.10
CA LEU A 177 31.10 -8.22 -1.11
C LEU A 177 30.28 -7.03 -0.60
N VAL A 178 29.77 -7.09 0.64
CA VAL A 178 29.01 -5.99 1.25
C VAL A 178 29.90 -4.74 1.41
N GLU A 179 31.14 -4.90 1.88
CA GLU A 179 32.12 -3.81 1.95
C GLU A 179 32.40 -3.21 0.56
N ALA A 180 32.47 -4.03 -0.50
CA ALA A 180 32.65 -3.56 -1.87
C ALA A 180 31.41 -2.80 -2.40
N CYS A 181 30.21 -3.25 -2.04
CA CYS A 181 28.96 -2.53 -2.30
C CYS A 181 28.98 -1.16 -1.63
N HIS A 182 29.32 -1.11 -0.33
CA HIS A 182 29.39 0.14 0.44
C HIS A 182 30.41 1.13 -0.11
N LEU A 183 31.56 0.65 -0.62
CA LEU A 183 32.53 1.52 -1.30
C LEU A 183 31.92 2.24 -2.52
N LEU A 184 30.96 1.63 -3.20
CA LEU A 184 30.31 2.20 -4.39
C LEU A 184 28.95 2.85 -4.08
N ASP A 185 28.64 3.06 -2.80
CA ASP A 185 27.33 3.53 -2.31
C ASP A 185 26.19 2.65 -2.83
N ILE A 186 26.37 1.33 -2.74
CA ILE A 186 25.34 0.31 -2.98
C ILE A 186 25.00 -0.31 -1.62
N LYS A 187 23.71 -0.32 -1.27
CA LYS A 187 23.19 -1.00 -0.08
C LYS A 187 22.99 -2.48 -0.37
N ALA A 188 23.36 -3.35 0.56
CA ALA A 188 23.15 -4.79 0.46
C ALA A 188 21.91 -5.20 1.26
N VAL A 189 20.93 -5.77 0.57
CA VAL A 189 19.68 -6.30 1.15
C VAL A 189 19.63 -7.80 0.90
N VAL A 190 19.24 -8.59 1.91
CA VAL A 190 19.06 -10.04 1.75
C VAL A 190 17.62 -10.45 1.99
N ASP A 191 17.20 -11.53 1.35
CA ASP A 191 15.92 -12.17 1.62
C ASP A 191 15.94 -12.90 2.97
N PHE A 192 14.90 -12.75 3.78
CA PHE A 192 14.73 -13.43 5.06
C PHE A 192 13.34 -14.05 5.17
N ILE A 193 13.31 -15.36 5.46
CA ILE A 193 12.12 -16.20 5.34
C ILE A 193 11.78 -16.82 6.71
N PRO A 194 11.13 -16.06 7.61
CA PRO A 194 10.88 -16.49 8.99
C PRO A 194 9.75 -17.50 9.15
N ARG A 195 8.93 -17.74 8.12
CA ARG A 195 7.73 -18.59 8.23
C ARG A 195 7.98 -20.05 7.83
N VAL A 196 8.84 -20.30 6.86
CA VAL A 196 9.14 -21.64 6.32
C VAL A 196 10.64 -21.95 6.41
N THR A 197 10.98 -23.23 6.35
CA THR A 197 12.37 -23.73 6.33
C THR A 197 12.42 -25.04 5.53
N ALA A 198 13.62 -25.54 5.22
CA ALA A 198 13.79 -26.85 4.58
C ALA A 198 13.11 -27.98 5.36
N LYS A 199 12.65 -29.01 4.66
CA LYS A 199 12.15 -30.24 5.31
C LYS A 199 13.12 -30.88 6.31
N ASN A 200 14.43 -30.81 6.04
CA ASN A 200 15.50 -31.29 6.92
C ASN A 200 16.27 -30.14 7.59
N SER A 201 15.57 -29.08 8.00
CA SER A 201 16.13 -27.93 8.69
C SER A 201 17.03 -28.35 9.87
N GLU A 202 18.13 -27.64 10.10
CA GLU A 202 18.97 -27.88 11.28
C GLU A 202 18.28 -27.51 12.58
N LEU A 203 17.27 -26.65 12.51
CA LEU A 203 16.48 -26.22 13.65
C LEU A 203 15.78 -27.40 14.36
N MET A 204 15.40 -28.44 13.59
CA MET A 204 14.74 -29.63 14.15
C MET A 204 15.71 -30.67 14.74
N LYS A 205 17.04 -30.52 14.58
CA LYS A 205 18.02 -31.45 15.16
C LYS A 205 18.00 -31.43 16.70
N GLU A 206 17.82 -30.24 17.28
CA GLU A 206 17.68 -30.06 18.73
C GLU A 206 16.22 -29.88 19.14
N ASN A 207 15.43 -29.21 18.31
CA ASN A 207 14.05 -28.83 18.63
C ASN A 207 13.07 -29.36 17.58
N PRO A 208 12.87 -30.68 17.46
CA PRO A 208 12.01 -31.24 16.43
C PRO A 208 10.54 -30.81 16.54
N GLU A 209 10.10 -30.29 17.70
CA GLU A 209 8.78 -29.68 17.89
C GLU A 209 8.61 -28.30 17.24
N TRP A 210 9.67 -27.68 16.73
CA TRP A 210 9.61 -26.39 16.00
C TRP A 210 9.07 -26.53 14.57
N VAL A 211 8.78 -27.74 14.12
CA VAL A 211 8.11 -28.04 12.84
C VAL A 211 6.95 -29.00 13.06
N TYR A 212 6.15 -29.20 12.02
CA TYR A 212 4.99 -30.09 12.03
C TYR A 212 5.31 -31.44 11.40
N TRP A 213 4.69 -32.50 11.90
CA TRP A 213 4.98 -33.88 11.50
C TRP A 213 3.73 -34.59 11.01
N ILE A 214 3.90 -35.43 9.99
CA ILE A 214 2.87 -36.32 9.44
C ILE A 214 3.38 -37.75 9.39
N LYS A 215 2.45 -38.71 9.32
CA LYS A 215 2.78 -40.11 9.05
C LYS A 215 3.27 -40.25 7.60
N ASN A 216 4.27 -41.11 7.35
CA ASN A 216 4.80 -41.33 6.00
C ASN A 216 3.73 -41.79 5.01
N GLU A 217 2.81 -42.66 5.45
CA GLU A 217 1.70 -43.16 4.65
C GLU A 217 0.74 -42.05 4.17
N ALA A 218 0.77 -40.88 4.80
CA ALA A 218 -0.05 -39.73 4.43
C ALA A 218 0.62 -38.79 3.43
N LEU A 219 1.91 -38.98 3.12
CA LEU A 219 2.67 -38.12 2.21
C LEU A 219 2.18 -38.27 0.76
N GLU A 220 1.89 -39.51 0.35
CA GLU A 220 1.29 -39.76 -0.96
C GLU A 220 -0.14 -39.19 -0.98
N GLY A 221 -0.39 -38.25 -1.89
CA GLY A 221 -1.66 -37.52 -1.96
C GLY A 221 -1.88 -36.52 -0.82
N PHE A 222 -0.81 -36.08 -0.14
CA PHE A 222 -0.91 -34.96 0.80
C PHE A 222 -1.33 -33.69 0.06
N ALA A 223 -2.47 -33.12 0.46
CA ALA A 223 -2.99 -31.87 -0.05
C ALA A 223 -3.89 -31.26 1.03
N PRO A 224 -3.97 -29.91 1.13
CA PRO A 224 -4.95 -29.25 1.98
C PRO A 224 -6.37 -29.70 1.62
N PRO A 225 -7.29 -29.75 2.60
CA PRO A 225 -8.65 -30.26 2.37
C PRO A 225 -9.43 -29.33 1.45
N THR A 226 -10.16 -29.92 0.49
CA THR A 226 -11.15 -29.19 -0.31
C THR A 226 -12.43 -29.03 0.51
N ILE A 227 -13.01 -27.82 0.51
CA ILE A 227 -14.25 -27.47 1.19
C ILE A 227 -15.27 -27.06 0.12
N PRO A 228 -16.09 -27.99 -0.40
CA PRO A 228 -17.02 -27.73 -1.50
C PRO A 228 -18.07 -26.65 -1.20
N GLU A 229 -18.34 -26.39 0.08
CA GLU A 229 -19.25 -25.35 0.54
C GLU A 229 -18.69 -23.93 0.36
N LEU A 230 -17.39 -23.81 0.08
CA LEU A 230 -16.67 -22.55 -0.10
C LEU A 230 -16.20 -22.40 -1.56
N GLY A 231 -15.97 -21.15 -1.97
CA GLY A 231 -15.52 -20.77 -3.30
C GLY A 231 -14.12 -21.29 -3.65
N PHE A 232 -13.77 -21.15 -4.93
CA PHE A 232 -12.42 -21.39 -5.44
C PHE A 232 -11.52 -20.24 -4.99
N PHE A 233 -10.43 -20.55 -4.28
CA PHE A 233 -9.47 -19.57 -3.75
C PHE A 233 -10.11 -18.57 -2.77
N GLU A 234 -10.50 -19.07 -1.59
CA GLU A 234 -11.23 -18.29 -0.58
C GLU A 234 -10.44 -18.15 0.74
N GLU A 235 -10.43 -16.94 1.28
CA GLU A 235 -9.84 -16.69 2.60
C GLU A 235 -10.77 -17.22 3.70
N CYS A 236 -10.22 -17.98 4.65
CA CYS A 236 -10.96 -18.39 5.83
C CYS A 236 -11.05 -17.26 6.85
N THR A 237 -12.20 -16.62 6.93
CA THR A 237 -12.57 -15.66 7.98
C THR A 237 -13.23 -16.38 9.16
N PRO A 238 -13.36 -15.76 10.36
CA PRO A 238 -13.90 -16.40 11.56
C PRO A 238 -15.28 -17.07 11.39
N ASP A 239 -16.15 -16.51 10.54
CA ASP A 239 -17.46 -17.06 10.20
C ASP A 239 -17.41 -18.37 9.40
N LYS A 240 -16.27 -18.67 8.75
CA LYS A 240 -16.06 -19.89 7.95
C LYS A 240 -15.41 -21.02 8.74
N LEU A 241 -14.86 -20.74 9.94
CA LEU A 241 -14.16 -21.73 10.76
C LEU A 241 -15.01 -22.98 11.01
N GLU A 242 -16.29 -22.80 11.36
CA GLU A 242 -17.18 -23.92 11.62
C GLU A 242 -17.38 -24.80 10.37
N THR A 243 -17.61 -24.18 9.21
CA THR A 243 -17.76 -24.88 7.92
C THR A 243 -16.51 -25.69 7.60
N VAL A 244 -15.33 -25.09 7.73
CA VAL A 244 -14.07 -25.76 7.41
C VAL A 244 -13.78 -26.90 8.38
N TYR A 245 -13.85 -26.64 9.69
CA TYR A 245 -13.46 -27.64 10.69
C TYR A 245 -14.47 -28.76 10.90
N ARG A 246 -15.75 -28.56 10.56
CA ARG A 246 -16.75 -29.63 10.58
C ARG A 246 -16.74 -30.50 9.31
N SER A 247 -16.03 -30.10 8.26
CA SER A 247 -15.87 -30.93 7.06
C SER A 247 -15.18 -32.26 7.38
N LYS A 248 -15.66 -33.33 6.75
CA LYS A 248 -15.05 -34.66 6.86
C LYS A 248 -13.63 -34.68 6.29
N ASP A 249 -13.38 -33.90 5.25
CA ASP A 249 -12.08 -33.85 4.58
C ASP A 249 -11.05 -33.14 5.47
N THR A 250 -11.45 -32.08 6.16
CA THR A 250 -10.60 -31.44 7.19
C THR A 250 -10.30 -32.40 8.33
N GLN A 251 -11.29 -33.13 8.84
CA GLN A 251 -11.06 -34.11 9.90
C GLN A 251 -10.10 -35.23 9.45
N ALA A 252 -10.27 -35.76 8.24
CA ALA A 252 -9.36 -36.75 7.67
C ALA A 252 -7.95 -36.20 7.43
N PHE A 253 -7.85 -34.91 7.06
CA PHE A 253 -6.58 -34.22 6.91
C PHE A 253 -5.86 -34.04 8.25
N LEU A 254 -6.57 -33.62 9.30
CA LEU A 254 -6.03 -33.48 10.66
C LEU A 254 -5.52 -34.81 11.25
N ASP A 255 -6.15 -35.94 10.89
CA ASP A 255 -5.76 -37.29 11.33
C ASP A 255 -4.41 -37.79 10.70
N LYS A 256 -3.87 -37.07 9.70
CA LYS A 256 -2.56 -37.32 9.08
C LYS A 256 -1.39 -36.88 9.96
N PHE A 257 -1.61 -35.90 10.84
CA PHE A 257 -0.57 -35.31 11.68
C PHE A 257 -0.23 -36.19 12.89
N THR A 258 0.97 -35.99 13.42
CA THR A 258 1.52 -36.76 14.54
C THR A 258 2.37 -35.87 15.45
N LEU A 259 2.70 -36.37 16.64
CA LEU A 259 3.63 -35.72 17.55
C LEU A 259 5.06 -35.75 16.98
N PRO A 260 5.94 -34.82 17.38
CA PRO A 260 7.33 -34.84 16.96
C PRO A 260 8.10 -36.07 17.49
N PRO A 261 9.22 -36.46 16.85
CA PRO A 261 9.97 -37.68 17.16
C PRO A 261 10.41 -37.79 18.62
N ASN A 262 10.86 -36.69 19.23
CA ASN A 262 11.25 -36.63 20.63
C ASN A 262 10.10 -36.94 21.59
N GLN A 263 8.86 -36.64 21.22
CA GLN A 263 7.66 -36.92 22.02
C GLN A 263 7.09 -38.31 21.74
N LEU A 264 7.17 -38.80 20.49
CA LEU A 264 6.71 -40.13 20.12
C LEU A 264 7.56 -41.26 20.72
N ASN A 265 8.88 -41.14 20.60
CA ASN A 265 9.81 -42.12 21.14
C ASN A 265 11.16 -41.47 21.50
N PRO A 266 11.29 -40.89 22.71
CA PRO A 266 12.49 -40.16 23.11
C PRO A 266 13.78 -40.98 23.01
N LYS A 267 13.72 -42.29 23.29
CA LYS A 267 14.91 -43.16 23.25
C LYS A 267 15.38 -43.44 21.83
N LEU A 268 14.43 -43.70 20.92
CA LEU A 268 14.75 -43.92 19.52
C LEU A 268 15.25 -42.62 18.89
N TRP A 269 14.60 -41.50 19.17
CA TRP A 269 15.05 -40.17 18.73
C TRP A 269 16.53 -39.92 19.06
N GLU A 270 16.93 -40.06 20.32
CA GLU A 270 18.33 -39.88 20.74
C GLU A 270 19.30 -40.87 20.07
N ALA A 271 18.84 -42.10 19.78
CA ALA A 271 19.64 -43.08 19.08
C ALA A 271 19.83 -42.73 17.59
N LEU A 272 18.79 -42.22 16.92
CA LEU A 272 18.85 -41.80 15.52
C LEU A 272 19.69 -40.54 15.36
N LYS A 273 19.55 -39.57 16.27
CA LYS A 273 20.38 -38.37 16.29
C LYS A 273 21.86 -38.72 16.40
N ARG A 274 22.22 -39.56 17.38
CA ARG A 274 23.61 -40.05 17.54
C ARG A 274 24.11 -40.82 16.32
N ARG A 275 23.27 -41.68 15.73
CA ARG A 275 23.62 -42.40 14.49
C ARG A 275 23.91 -41.42 13.36
N SER A 276 23.07 -40.42 13.16
CA SER A 276 23.29 -39.37 12.15
C SER A 276 24.63 -38.66 12.36
N GLU A 277 24.94 -38.26 13.60
CA GLU A 277 26.21 -37.61 13.96
C GLU A 277 27.43 -38.51 13.74
N GLU A 278 27.35 -39.80 14.09
CA GLU A 278 28.47 -40.75 13.98
C GLU A 278 28.71 -41.24 12.55
N THR A 279 27.67 -41.34 11.73
CA THR A 279 27.72 -41.94 10.38
C THR A 279 27.66 -40.94 9.25
N GLY A 280 27.14 -39.73 9.50
CA GLY A 280 26.81 -38.74 8.47
C GLY A 280 25.52 -39.04 7.70
N GLU A 281 24.74 -40.06 8.08
CA GLU A 281 23.42 -40.34 7.49
C GLU A 281 22.45 -39.16 7.76
N GLU A 282 21.63 -38.80 6.76
CA GLU A 282 20.65 -37.72 6.88
C GLU A 282 19.57 -38.06 7.92
N LEU A 283 19.43 -37.20 8.93
CA LEU A 283 18.58 -37.43 10.09
C LEU A 283 17.11 -37.57 9.69
N LEU A 284 16.60 -36.75 8.75
CA LEU A 284 15.20 -36.87 8.32
C LEU A 284 14.93 -38.25 7.70
N THR A 285 15.85 -38.75 6.87
CA THR A 285 15.74 -40.07 6.25
C THR A 285 15.75 -41.19 7.30
N LEU A 286 16.55 -41.06 8.36
CA LEU A 286 16.54 -42.01 9.46
C LEU A 286 15.20 -42.01 10.22
N ILE A 287 14.64 -40.83 10.50
CA ILE A 287 13.32 -40.70 11.13
C ILE A 287 12.24 -41.33 10.25
N GLU A 288 12.27 -41.07 8.94
CA GLU A 288 11.32 -41.64 7.99
C GLU A 288 11.38 -43.17 8.00
N GLN A 289 12.57 -43.77 7.98
CA GLN A 289 12.75 -45.22 7.95
C GLN A 289 12.39 -45.91 9.27
N GLU A 290 12.78 -45.34 10.40
CA GLU A 290 12.75 -46.02 11.70
C GLU A 290 11.53 -45.61 12.55
N MET A 291 10.95 -44.44 12.31
CA MET A 291 9.79 -43.91 13.05
C MET A 291 8.52 -43.81 12.20
N GLY A 292 8.62 -43.88 10.87
CA GLY A 292 7.45 -43.85 9.98
C GLY A 292 6.78 -42.47 9.87
N ILE A 293 7.51 -41.39 10.14
CA ILE A 293 7.01 -40.01 10.10
C ILE A 293 7.96 -39.11 9.30
N THR A 294 7.45 -38.02 8.74
CA THR A 294 8.20 -37.01 8.00
C THR A 294 7.68 -35.62 8.36
N THR A 295 8.43 -34.57 8.03
CA THR A 295 7.98 -33.18 8.18
C THR A 295 6.85 -32.88 7.19
N ALA A 296 5.85 -32.11 7.64
CA ALA A 296 4.68 -31.76 6.84
C ALA A 296 5.08 -30.81 5.69
N PRO A 297 4.80 -31.15 4.41
CA PRO A 297 5.04 -30.23 3.31
C PRO A 297 4.24 -28.93 3.49
N ALA A 298 4.85 -27.80 3.15
CA ALA A 298 4.15 -26.52 3.16
C ALA A 298 3.20 -26.41 1.96
N HIS A 299 2.19 -25.54 2.07
CA HIS A 299 1.15 -25.32 1.07
C HIS A 299 0.49 -23.96 1.29
N SER A 300 -0.35 -23.55 0.32
CA SER A 300 -1.13 -22.31 0.39
C SER A 300 -2.01 -22.24 1.64
N ASP A 301 -2.18 -21.03 2.15
CA ASP A 301 -3.05 -20.67 3.27
C ASP A 301 -4.48 -20.29 2.82
N TRP A 302 -4.76 -20.34 1.52
CA TRP A 302 -6.09 -20.13 0.96
C TRP A 302 -6.85 -21.44 0.83
N ILE A 303 -8.17 -21.40 1.09
CA ILE A 303 -9.04 -22.56 0.95
C ILE A 303 -9.29 -22.84 -0.53
N ASN A 304 -9.31 -24.12 -0.89
CA ASN A 304 -9.55 -24.60 -2.25
C ASN A 304 -8.54 -24.08 -3.30
N ASP A 305 -7.36 -23.65 -2.86
CA ASP A 305 -6.27 -23.36 -3.78
C ASP A 305 -5.83 -24.66 -4.49
N VAL A 306 -5.60 -24.55 -5.79
CA VAL A 306 -5.19 -25.65 -6.67
C VAL A 306 -3.68 -25.71 -6.89
N GLN A 307 -2.93 -24.78 -6.32
CA GLN A 307 -1.47 -24.82 -6.34
C GLN A 307 -0.95 -26.13 -5.73
N PRO A 308 0.10 -26.73 -6.32
CA PRO A 308 0.73 -27.91 -5.75
C PRO A 308 1.39 -27.58 -4.41
N ILE A 309 1.51 -28.57 -3.54
CA ILE A 309 2.25 -28.43 -2.28
C ILE A 309 3.74 -28.15 -2.55
N TRP A 310 4.39 -27.47 -1.62
CA TRP A 310 5.82 -27.21 -1.67
C TRP A 310 6.59 -28.34 -0.98
N THR A 311 7.10 -29.28 -1.80
CA THR A 311 7.67 -30.56 -1.35
C THR A 311 9.05 -30.47 -0.71
N ASP A 312 9.72 -29.33 -0.83
CA ASP A 312 11.09 -29.04 -0.39
C ASP A 312 11.15 -28.21 0.92
N ILE A 313 10.02 -27.66 1.36
CA ILE A 313 9.90 -26.82 2.57
C ILE A 313 8.78 -27.26 3.51
N THR A 314 8.89 -26.85 4.77
CA THR A 314 7.91 -27.03 5.85
C THR A 314 7.70 -25.72 6.60
N PHE A 315 6.56 -25.57 7.25
CA PHE A 315 6.27 -24.45 8.13
C PHE A 315 6.96 -24.57 9.50
N LEU A 316 7.44 -23.45 10.02
CA LEU A 316 7.88 -23.31 11.41
C LEU A 316 6.69 -23.19 12.37
N ARG A 317 6.76 -23.78 13.55
CA ARG A 317 5.68 -23.74 14.55
C ARG A 317 5.87 -22.55 15.49
N LEU A 318 5.33 -21.40 15.07
CA LEU A 318 5.50 -20.12 15.78
C LEU A 318 4.78 -20.04 17.13
N TYR A 319 3.79 -20.91 17.37
CA TYR A 319 3.07 -21.02 18.64
C TYR A 319 3.07 -22.48 19.13
N GLU A 320 3.24 -22.65 20.44
CA GLU A 320 3.20 -23.96 21.09
C GLU A 320 1.78 -24.50 21.24
N ASP A 321 0.77 -23.64 21.17
CA ASP A 321 -0.65 -23.98 21.28
C ASP A 321 -1.44 -23.60 20.02
N ILE A 322 -2.69 -24.04 20.00
CA ILE A 322 -3.63 -23.71 18.93
C ILE A 322 -4.46 -22.49 19.33
N CYS A 323 -4.76 -21.64 18.34
CA CYS A 323 -5.60 -20.46 18.48
C CYS A 323 -6.89 -20.75 19.29
N PRO A 324 -7.23 -19.92 20.29
CA PRO A 324 -8.45 -20.10 21.10
C PRO A 324 -9.74 -20.14 20.27
N GLN A 325 -9.78 -19.46 19.13
CA GLN A 325 -10.94 -19.45 18.24
C GLN A 325 -11.17 -20.80 17.54
N VAL A 326 -10.10 -21.57 17.33
CA VAL A 326 -10.14 -22.86 16.61
C VAL A 326 -10.26 -24.03 17.57
N ARG A 327 -9.71 -23.91 18.79
CA ARG A 327 -9.69 -24.94 19.84
C ARG A 327 -11.05 -25.65 20.06
N PRO A 328 -12.22 -24.99 20.02
CA PRO A 328 -13.52 -25.66 20.19
C PRO A 328 -13.89 -26.66 19.09
N TYR A 329 -13.27 -26.58 17.92
CA TYR A 329 -13.57 -27.46 16.78
C TYR A 329 -12.66 -28.69 16.71
N LEU A 330 -11.64 -28.77 17.57
CA LEU A 330 -10.66 -29.84 17.56
C LEU A 330 -10.99 -30.92 18.59
N ARG A 331 -10.54 -32.15 18.30
CA ARG A 331 -10.61 -33.27 19.24
C ARG A 331 -9.58 -33.09 20.34
N GLU A 332 -9.88 -33.58 21.54
CA GLU A 332 -8.92 -33.62 22.63
C GLU A 332 -7.68 -34.44 22.22
N GLY A 333 -6.49 -33.88 22.42
CA GLY A 333 -5.23 -34.53 22.05
C GLY A 333 -4.86 -34.44 20.55
N GLN A 334 -5.51 -33.58 19.76
CA GLN A 334 -5.12 -33.29 18.39
C GLN A 334 -3.62 -32.96 18.29
N ALA A 335 -2.89 -33.69 17.44
CA ALA A 335 -1.48 -33.42 17.17
C ALA A 335 -1.30 -32.05 16.47
N PRO A 336 -0.16 -31.37 16.66
CA PRO A 336 0.12 -30.11 15.96
C PRO A 336 -0.02 -30.27 14.44
N TYR A 337 -0.72 -29.35 13.78
CA TYR A 337 -1.02 -29.43 12.36
C TYR A 337 -0.74 -28.13 11.61
N VAL A 338 -0.59 -28.26 10.29
CA VAL A 338 -0.53 -27.15 9.34
C VAL A 338 -1.88 -27.02 8.65
N LEU A 339 -2.52 -25.87 8.77
CA LEU A 339 -3.70 -25.47 8.00
C LEU A 339 -3.75 -23.93 7.94
N PHE A 340 -4.68 -23.33 7.19
CA PHE A 340 -4.77 -21.87 6.99
C PHE A 340 -4.61 -21.04 8.28
N ASP A 341 -5.17 -21.49 9.41
CA ASP A 341 -5.12 -20.80 10.70
C ASP A 341 -3.74 -20.87 11.34
N THR A 342 -3.11 -22.05 11.33
CA THR A 342 -1.75 -22.18 11.86
C THR A 342 -0.70 -21.58 10.92
N ILE A 343 -1.03 -21.34 9.64
CA ILE A 343 -0.19 -20.57 8.72
C ILE A 343 -0.33 -19.06 9.00
N LYS A 344 -1.56 -18.53 9.02
CA LYS A 344 -1.93 -17.12 9.27
C LYS A 344 -1.92 -16.75 10.76
N CYS A 345 -0.76 -16.85 11.39
CA CYS A 345 -0.59 -16.53 12.81
C CYS A 345 -0.85 -15.06 13.17
N ASN A 346 -0.88 -14.16 12.20
CA ASN A 346 -1.31 -12.77 12.37
C ASN A 346 -2.83 -12.65 12.68
N TYR A 347 -3.66 -13.52 12.10
CA TYR A 347 -5.10 -13.54 12.28
C TYR A 347 -5.54 -14.54 13.35
N TYR A 348 -4.86 -15.68 13.43
CA TYR A 348 -5.20 -16.78 14.34
C TYR A 348 -4.02 -17.09 15.29
N PRO A 349 -3.59 -16.14 16.14
CA PRO A 349 -2.49 -16.37 17.06
C PRO A 349 -2.86 -17.40 18.15
N GLY A 350 -1.86 -18.16 18.58
CA GLY A 350 -1.93 -18.90 19.85
C GLY A 350 -1.72 -17.99 21.06
N GLU A 351 -1.87 -18.55 22.26
CA GLU A 351 -1.65 -17.83 23.52
C GLU A 351 -0.21 -18.00 24.04
N ARG A 352 0.54 -18.99 23.53
CA ARG A 352 1.91 -19.33 23.95
C ARG A 352 2.87 -19.25 22.76
N PRO A 353 3.47 -18.08 22.50
CA PRO A 353 4.53 -17.93 21.50
C PRO A 353 5.66 -18.91 21.77
N ASN A 354 6.22 -19.49 20.70
CA ASN A 354 7.44 -20.28 20.79
C ASN A 354 8.65 -19.33 20.90
N GLU A 355 8.88 -18.80 22.11
CA GLU A 355 9.86 -17.76 22.37
C GLU A 355 11.30 -18.15 21.98
N GLU A 356 11.67 -19.41 22.16
CA GLU A 356 13.01 -19.89 21.79
C GLU A 356 13.22 -19.88 20.27
N LEU A 357 12.21 -20.31 19.51
CA LEU A 357 12.23 -20.20 18.05
C LEU A 357 12.24 -18.74 17.60
N TRP A 358 11.43 -17.88 18.22
CA TRP A 358 11.38 -16.46 17.90
C TRP A 358 12.73 -15.79 18.12
N GLU A 359 13.37 -16.03 19.27
CA GLU A 359 14.73 -15.54 19.52
C GLU A 359 15.75 -16.11 18.54
N ARG A 360 15.62 -17.37 18.12
CA ARG A 360 16.51 -17.95 17.11
C ARG A 360 16.41 -17.25 15.75
N LEU A 361 15.21 -16.81 15.35
CA LEU A 361 14.99 -15.99 14.16
C LEU A 361 15.60 -14.60 14.32
N LEU A 362 15.43 -13.97 15.49
CA LEU A 362 16.06 -12.68 15.79
C LEU A 362 17.59 -12.76 15.81
N ASP A 363 18.15 -13.87 16.29
CA ASP A 363 19.59 -14.13 16.25
C ASP A 363 20.12 -14.26 14.82
N ALA A 364 19.35 -14.85 13.90
CA ALA A 364 19.73 -14.92 12.49
C ALA A 364 19.78 -13.51 11.86
N ILE A 365 18.84 -12.63 12.21
CA ILE A 365 18.85 -11.22 11.79
C ILE A 365 20.06 -10.49 12.36
N ARG A 366 20.30 -10.60 13.67
CA ARG A 366 21.47 -10.00 14.34
C ARG A 366 22.77 -10.50 13.72
N PHE A 367 22.84 -11.80 13.42
CA PHE A 367 24.00 -12.40 12.78
C PHE A 367 24.28 -11.80 11.40
N ASN A 368 23.26 -11.61 10.56
CA ASN A 368 23.43 -10.97 9.25
C ASN A 368 23.92 -9.52 9.36
N LEU A 369 23.32 -8.75 10.28
CA LEU A 369 23.65 -7.35 10.52
C LEU A 369 25.08 -7.20 11.09
N ASP A 370 25.40 -7.97 12.13
CA ASP A 370 26.64 -7.83 12.89
C ASP A 370 27.85 -8.50 12.18
N THR A 371 27.62 -9.57 11.40
CA THR A 371 28.69 -10.32 10.72
C THR A 371 29.03 -9.75 9.35
N TYR A 372 28.00 -9.37 8.57
CA TYR A 372 28.20 -8.96 7.17
C TYR A 372 28.00 -7.47 6.94
N GLY A 373 27.32 -6.76 7.84
CA GLY A 373 26.97 -5.35 7.63
C GLY A 373 25.81 -5.14 6.65
N ILE A 374 24.87 -6.09 6.58
CA ILE A 374 23.65 -5.98 5.75
C ILE A 374 22.88 -4.68 6.08
N ASP A 375 22.39 -3.99 5.04
CA ASP A 375 21.67 -2.73 5.17
C ASP A 375 20.16 -2.91 5.34
N GLY A 376 19.63 -4.11 5.07
CA GLY A 376 18.19 -4.34 5.11
C GLY A 376 17.76 -5.74 4.73
N PHE A 377 16.46 -5.98 4.80
CA PHE A 377 15.85 -7.27 4.50
C PHE A 377 14.60 -7.13 3.65
N ARG A 378 14.41 -8.06 2.70
CA ARG A 378 13.05 -8.42 2.24
C ARG A 378 12.52 -9.47 3.21
N ILE A 379 11.32 -9.25 3.75
CA ILE A 379 10.68 -10.23 4.63
C ILE A 379 9.66 -11.02 3.82
N ASP A 380 10.02 -12.25 3.51
CA ASP A 380 9.19 -13.19 2.76
C ASP A 380 8.06 -13.74 3.63
N ILE A 381 6.86 -13.81 3.06
CA ILE A 381 5.62 -14.23 3.72
C ILE A 381 5.38 -13.45 5.03
N GLY A 382 5.84 -12.19 5.10
CA GLY A 382 5.74 -11.36 6.30
C GLY A 382 4.30 -11.09 6.75
N HIS A 383 3.34 -11.16 5.82
CA HIS A 383 1.93 -10.89 6.06
C HIS A 383 1.22 -11.94 6.92
N VAL A 384 1.78 -13.16 7.07
CA VAL A 384 1.20 -14.22 7.92
C VAL A 384 1.87 -14.30 9.30
N LEU A 385 2.94 -13.54 9.53
CA LEU A 385 3.69 -13.56 10.78
C LEU A 385 2.89 -12.91 11.93
N PRO A 386 3.03 -13.42 13.16
CA PRO A 386 2.47 -12.76 14.33
C PRO A 386 2.97 -11.31 14.42
N THR A 387 2.07 -10.34 14.58
CA THR A 387 2.43 -8.93 14.70
C THR A 387 3.52 -8.68 15.76
N PRO A 388 3.49 -9.29 16.96
CA PRO A 388 4.55 -9.09 17.96
C PRO A 388 5.93 -9.59 17.52
N LEU A 389 6.01 -10.69 16.76
CA LEU A 389 7.28 -11.19 16.21
C LEU A 389 7.81 -10.22 15.16
N LEU A 390 6.95 -9.80 14.22
CA LEU A 390 7.34 -8.86 13.17
C LEU A 390 7.83 -7.52 13.74
N THR A 391 7.14 -7.00 14.77
CA THR A 391 7.58 -5.80 15.50
C THR A 391 8.98 -6.00 16.11
N ARG A 392 9.22 -7.11 16.83
CA ARG A 392 10.53 -7.41 17.43
C ARG A 392 11.64 -7.54 16.39
N MET A 393 11.33 -8.12 15.22
CA MET A 393 12.26 -8.19 14.10
C MET A 393 12.64 -6.78 13.62
N PHE A 394 11.66 -5.90 13.40
CA PHE A 394 11.91 -4.53 12.93
C PHE A 394 12.66 -3.68 13.96
N GLU A 395 12.32 -3.81 15.24
CA GLU A 395 13.07 -3.17 16.33
C GLU A 395 14.52 -3.65 16.35
N THR A 396 14.75 -4.96 16.29
CA THR A 396 16.09 -5.56 16.25
C THR A 396 16.92 -5.04 15.07
N ILE A 397 16.30 -4.90 13.89
CA ILE A 397 16.94 -4.37 12.70
C ILE A 397 17.29 -2.88 12.88
N ARG A 398 16.32 -2.07 13.31
CA ARG A 398 16.48 -0.62 13.45
C ARG A 398 17.43 -0.21 14.58
N ASP A 399 17.55 -1.03 15.62
CA ASP A 399 18.52 -0.85 16.70
C ASP A 399 19.96 -0.92 16.19
N ARG A 400 20.21 -1.68 15.12
CA ARG A 400 21.52 -1.76 14.44
C ARG A 400 21.65 -0.76 13.30
N ASN A 401 20.59 -0.60 12.52
CA ASN A 401 20.55 0.33 11.40
C ASN A 401 19.21 1.08 11.35
N PRO A 402 19.13 2.31 11.89
CA PRO A 402 17.91 3.12 11.86
C PRO A 402 17.41 3.46 10.45
N ASN A 403 18.27 3.38 9.45
CA ASN A 403 17.95 3.64 8.04
C ASN A 403 17.81 2.35 7.24
N ALA A 404 17.54 1.22 7.90
CA ALA A 404 17.47 -0.07 7.24
C ALA A 404 16.42 -0.10 6.12
N ILE A 405 16.74 -0.79 5.03
CA ILE A 405 15.79 -1.04 3.95
C ILE A 405 14.92 -2.24 4.35
N LEU A 406 13.61 -2.05 4.41
CA LEU A 406 12.63 -3.07 4.80
C LEU A 406 11.63 -3.23 3.66
N ILE A 407 11.76 -4.33 2.92
CA ILE A 407 10.96 -4.63 1.74
C ILE A 407 9.85 -5.62 2.10
N SER A 408 8.61 -5.25 1.80
CA SER A 408 7.45 -6.14 1.89
C SER A 408 7.28 -6.93 0.60
N GLU A 409 7.04 -8.24 0.69
CA GLU A 409 6.66 -9.09 -0.45
C GLU A 409 5.24 -8.79 -0.99
N ASP A 410 4.43 -7.96 -0.33
CA ASP A 410 3.02 -7.78 -0.71
C ASP A 410 2.85 -7.39 -2.20
N LEU A 411 2.09 -8.23 -2.92
CA LEU A 411 1.91 -8.17 -4.37
C LEU A 411 0.82 -7.18 -4.81
N PHE A 412 0.12 -6.54 -3.87
CA PHE A 412 -1.06 -5.72 -4.17
C PHE A 412 -0.90 -4.29 -3.68
N ASN A 413 -0.94 -3.33 -4.62
CA ASN A 413 -0.79 -1.91 -4.30
C ASN A 413 -1.77 -1.43 -3.24
N ARG A 414 -3.03 -1.89 -3.24
CA ARG A 414 -4.06 -1.60 -2.21
C ARG A 414 -3.61 -1.77 -0.75
N ASN A 415 -2.55 -2.55 -0.50
CA ASN A 415 -2.00 -2.79 0.83
C ASN A 415 -0.91 -1.77 1.23
N HIS A 416 -0.58 -0.78 0.40
CA HIS A 416 0.51 0.19 0.61
C HIS A 416 0.43 0.87 1.98
N ALA A 417 -0.75 1.34 2.38
CA ALA A 417 -0.95 2.03 3.66
C ALA A 417 -0.69 1.09 4.85
N LYS A 418 -1.12 -0.17 4.76
CA LYS A 418 -0.89 -1.19 5.80
C LYS A 418 0.58 -1.56 5.90
N ALA A 419 1.26 -1.75 4.76
CA ALA A 419 2.69 -2.03 4.74
C ALA A 419 3.51 -0.86 5.33
N ALA A 420 3.16 0.38 4.97
CA ALA A 420 3.75 1.60 5.52
C ALA A 420 3.55 1.67 7.05
N ALA A 421 2.32 1.48 7.52
CA ALA A 421 1.99 1.52 8.95
C ALA A 421 2.67 0.40 9.76
N THR A 422 2.93 -0.76 9.14
CA THR A 422 3.70 -1.85 9.75
C THR A 422 5.17 -1.49 9.91
N GLY A 423 5.68 -0.57 9.08
CA GLY A 423 7.04 -0.07 9.15
C GLY A 423 7.94 -0.49 7.98
N TYR A 424 7.39 -1.10 6.93
CA TYR A 424 8.11 -1.29 5.68
C TYR A 424 8.34 0.08 5.01
N ASN A 425 9.41 0.19 4.23
CA ASN A 425 9.70 1.40 3.44
C ASN A 425 9.75 1.14 1.93
N ILE A 426 9.70 -0.12 1.51
CA ILE A 426 9.50 -0.52 0.11
C ILE A 426 8.50 -1.69 0.09
N MET A 427 7.69 -1.79 -0.96
CA MET A 427 6.79 -2.91 -1.20
C MET A 427 6.98 -3.45 -2.63
N LEU A 428 6.74 -4.75 -2.85
CA LEU A 428 6.84 -5.34 -4.18
C LEU A 428 5.80 -4.72 -5.13
N GLY A 429 4.53 -4.70 -4.72
CA GLY A 429 3.45 -4.10 -5.48
C GLY A 429 3.00 -4.91 -6.69
N SER A 430 2.05 -4.36 -7.45
CA SER A 430 1.32 -5.08 -8.50
C SER A 430 1.86 -4.88 -9.93
N GLY A 431 2.94 -4.09 -10.09
CA GLY A 431 3.45 -3.67 -11.40
C GLY A 431 3.76 -4.84 -12.35
N TRP A 432 4.38 -5.91 -11.85
CA TRP A 432 4.72 -7.10 -12.64
C TRP A 432 3.49 -7.77 -13.26
N ASN A 433 2.37 -7.79 -12.53
CA ASN A 433 1.12 -8.40 -12.99
C ASN A 433 0.41 -7.48 -13.98
N VAL A 434 0.36 -6.17 -13.70
CA VAL A 434 -0.18 -5.15 -14.61
C VAL A 434 0.56 -5.17 -15.95
N MET A 435 1.89 -5.30 -15.94
CA MET A 435 2.70 -5.37 -17.16
C MET A 435 2.67 -6.74 -17.84
N THR A 436 2.20 -7.78 -17.15
CA THR A 436 1.91 -9.09 -17.74
C THR A 436 0.61 -9.06 -18.54
N ASP A 437 -0.47 -8.46 -17.99
CA ASP A 437 -1.72 -8.20 -18.71
C ASP A 437 -1.71 -6.79 -19.34
N LEU A 438 -0.81 -6.62 -20.30
CA LEU A 438 -0.48 -5.31 -20.87
C LEU A 438 -1.65 -4.76 -21.71
N THR A 439 -2.39 -3.82 -21.14
CA THR A 439 -3.37 -3.00 -21.85
C THR A 439 -3.17 -1.53 -21.51
N LYS A 440 -3.61 -0.63 -22.41
CA LYS A 440 -3.59 0.81 -22.14
C LYS A 440 -4.34 1.16 -20.85
N ASP A 441 -5.54 0.60 -20.68
CA ASP A 441 -6.39 0.92 -19.53
C ASP A 441 -5.77 0.44 -18.21
N ASN A 442 -5.20 -0.76 -18.18
CA ASN A 442 -4.49 -1.28 -17.01
C ASN A 442 -3.30 -0.38 -16.64
N LEU A 443 -2.48 0.02 -17.62
CA LEU A 443 -1.35 0.92 -17.37
C LEU A 443 -1.79 2.32 -16.94
N LEU A 444 -2.86 2.88 -17.51
CA LEU A 444 -3.39 4.17 -17.09
C LEU A 444 -3.97 4.11 -15.68
N SER A 445 -4.65 3.02 -15.32
CA SER A 445 -5.13 2.80 -13.95
C SER A 445 -3.97 2.73 -12.97
N TYR A 446 -2.93 1.96 -13.32
CA TYR A 446 -1.71 1.85 -12.53
C TYR A 446 -1.03 3.20 -12.35
N LEU A 447 -0.80 3.96 -13.43
CA LEU A 447 -0.19 5.30 -13.38
C LEU A 447 -0.97 6.29 -12.50
N ARG A 448 -2.30 6.21 -12.47
CA ARG A 448 -3.14 7.07 -11.61
C ARG A 448 -3.05 6.71 -10.13
N GLU A 449 -2.79 5.45 -9.81
CA GLU A 449 -2.65 4.99 -8.43
C GLU A 449 -1.30 5.40 -7.81
N LEU A 450 -0.23 5.46 -8.61
CA LEU A 450 1.14 5.66 -8.12
C LEU A 450 1.34 6.89 -7.21
N PRO A 451 0.82 8.10 -7.54
CA PRO A 451 1.00 9.27 -6.66
C PRO A 451 0.35 9.13 -5.27
N GLU A 452 -0.67 8.27 -5.14
CA GLU A 452 -1.42 8.06 -3.89
C GLU A 452 -0.72 7.07 -2.93
N LEU A 453 0.33 6.38 -3.41
CA LEU A 453 1.03 5.37 -2.63
C LEU A 453 1.80 5.99 -1.46
N SER A 454 1.54 5.45 -0.26
CA SER A 454 2.20 5.89 0.99
C SER A 454 3.65 5.41 1.14
N ILE A 455 4.05 4.39 0.38
CA ILE A 455 5.42 3.86 0.31
C ILE A 455 5.74 3.50 -1.14
N PRO A 456 7.02 3.60 -1.55
CA PRO A 456 7.41 3.26 -2.90
C PRO A 456 7.29 1.76 -3.18
N ILE A 457 6.94 1.43 -4.43
CA ILE A 457 6.85 0.05 -4.93
C ILE A 457 7.94 -0.31 -5.93
N PHE A 458 8.06 -1.58 -6.31
CA PHE A 458 8.91 -1.95 -7.45
C PHE A 458 8.26 -1.50 -8.77
N ALA A 459 9.06 -0.87 -9.62
CA ALA A 459 8.74 -0.66 -11.03
C ALA A 459 9.42 -1.77 -11.84
N CYS A 460 8.70 -2.87 -12.06
CA CYS A 460 9.19 -4.00 -12.85
C CYS A 460 8.09 -4.72 -13.61
N ALA A 461 8.48 -5.35 -14.72
CA ALA A 461 7.65 -6.25 -15.51
C ALA A 461 7.93 -7.74 -15.18
N GLU A 462 9.05 -8.02 -14.51
CA GLU A 462 9.46 -9.36 -14.10
C GLU A 462 10.14 -9.32 -12.72
N THR A 463 10.09 -10.46 -12.02
CA THR A 463 10.80 -10.74 -10.78
C THR A 463 11.47 -12.10 -10.86
N ALA A 464 12.15 -12.53 -9.79
CA ALA A 464 12.72 -13.87 -9.73
C ALA A 464 11.67 -15.01 -9.81
N ASP A 465 10.39 -14.72 -9.54
CA ASP A 465 9.31 -15.71 -9.51
C ASP A 465 8.38 -15.66 -10.73
N THR A 466 8.61 -14.73 -11.66
CA THR A 466 7.79 -14.60 -12.88
C THR A 466 8.56 -15.09 -14.10
N PRO A 467 7.86 -15.44 -15.20
CA PRO A 467 8.48 -15.51 -16.51
C PRO A 467 9.21 -14.22 -16.89
N ARG A 468 10.20 -14.34 -17.79
CA ARG A 468 10.90 -13.19 -18.37
C ARG A 468 9.95 -12.39 -19.26
N ILE A 469 10.01 -11.07 -19.22
CA ILE A 469 9.22 -10.21 -20.10
C ILE A 469 9.61 -10.40 -21.57
N THR A 470 10.90 -10.69 -21.83
CA THR A 470 11.40 -11.03 -23.17
C THR A 470 10.68 -12.25 -23.73
N SER A 471 10.40 -13.27 -22.90
CA SER A 471 9.67 -14.48 -23.34
C SER A 471 8.20 -14.22 -23.71
N ARG A 472 7.63 -13.06 -23.35
CA ARG A 472 6.22 -12.71 -23.64
C ARG A 472 6.06 -11.94 -24.95
N GLY A 473 6.84 -10.88 -25.13
CA GLY A 473 6.71 -9.96 -26.29
C GLY A 473 8.04 -9.62 -26.96
N GLY A 474 9.09 -10.39 -26.67
CA GLY A 474 10.43 -10.20 -27.22
C GLY A 474 11.18 -8.99 -26.65
N VAL A 475 12.36 -8.76 -27.20
CA VAL A 475 13.28 -7.68 -26.81
C VAL A 475 12.65 -6.29 -26.95
N GLY A 476 11.78 -6.08 -27.95
CA GLY A 476 11.08 -4.81 -28.13
C GLY A 476 10.20 -4.45 -26.94
N LEU A 477 9.37 -5.40 -26.48
CA LEU A 477 8.54 -5.23 -25.29
C LEU A 477 9.37 -4.96 -24.04
N ALA A 478 10.44 -5.75 -23.84
CA ALA A 478 11.34 -5.58 -22.70
C ALA A 478 11.92 -4.16 -22.65
N ARG A 479 12.44 -3.66 -23.78
CA ARG A 479 13.06 -2.33 -23.90
C ARG A 479 12.06 -1.19 -23.75
N MET A 480 10.84 -1.32 -24.28
CA MET A 480 9.78 -0.33 -24.03
C MET A 480 9.46 -0.22 -22.54
N LEU A 481 9.32 -1.36 -21.85
CA LEU A 481 9.03 -1.37 -20.41
C LEU A 481 10.21 -0.90 -19.56
N ALA A 482 11.46 -1.02 -20.04
CA ALA A 482 12.61 -0.37 -19.40
C ALA A 482 12.44 1.16 -19.37
N VAL A 483 12.00 1.76 -20.48
CA VAL A 483 11.70 3.20 -20.55
C VAL A 483 10.54 3.56 -19.63
N PHE A 484 9.48 2.75 -19.62
CA PHE A 484 8.32 2.94 -18.71
C PHE A 484 8.74 3.00 -17.24
N ASN A 485 9.41 1.95 -16.78
CA ASN A 485 9.68 1.72 -15.37
C ASN A 485 10.67 2.71 -14.79
N GLN A 486 11.51 3.33 -15.62
CA GLN A 486 12.54 4.26 -15.16
C GLN A 486 11.97 5.54 -14.51
N PHE A 487 10.82 6.00 -15.00
CA PHE A 487 10.27 7.32 -14.70
C PHE A 487 8.91 7.28 -14.01
N LEU A 488 8.56 6.18 -13.35
CA LEU A 488 7.31 6.09 -12.60
C LEU A 488 7.42 6.88 -11.27
N PRO A 489 6.41 7.68 -10.88
CA PRO A 489 6.38 8.34 -9.58
C PRO A 489 6.18 7.29 -8.48
N HIS A 490 6.75 7.54 -7.29
CA HIS A 490 6.60 6.65 -6.12
C HIS A 490 6.93 5.17 -6.42
N ALA A 491 7.83 4.92 -7.36
CA ALA A 491 8.26 3.58 -7.70
C ALA A 491 9.78 3.54 -7.96
N ILE A 492 10.38 2.38 -7.67
CA ILE A 492 11.83 2.15 -7.74
C ILE A 492 12.08 1.16 -8.87
N PRO A 493 12.83 1.54 -9.93
CA PRO A 493 13.22 0.60 -10.97
C PRO A 493 13.87 -0.64 -10.35
N TYR A 494 13.33 -1.81 -10.70
CA TYR A 494 13.78 -3.09 -10.20
C TYR A 494 14.21 -3.98 -11.36
N LEU A 495 15.47 -4.42 -11.35
CA LEU A 495 16.10 -5.20 -12.40
C LEU A 495 16.39 -6.61 -11.87
N THR A 496 15.73 -7.62 -12.41
CA THR A 496 16.10 -9.02 -12.14
C THR A 496 17.34 -9.37 -12.96
N THR A 497 18.34 -10.00 -12.35
CA THR A 497 19.56 -10.43 -13.03
C THR A 497 19.25 -11.14 -14.36
N GLY A 498 19.90 -10.72 -15.45
CA GLY A 498 19.63 -11.18 -16.81
C GLY A 498 18.69 -10.26 -17.61
N TYR A 499 17.91 -9.38 -16.96
CA TYR A 499 17.08 -8.40 -17.66
C TYR A 499 17.92 -7.48 -18.56
N GLU A 500 19.11 -7.11 -18.09
CA GLU A 500 20.08 -6.24 -18.77
C GLU A 500 20.67 -6.83 -20.06
N VAL A 501 20.52 -8.14 -20.28
CA VAL A 501 20.90 -8.85 -21.51
C VAL A 501 19.68 -9.43 -22.25
N ASN A 502 18.46 -9.09 -21.82
CA ASN A 502 17.20 -9.62 -22.36
C ASN A 502 17.07 -11.15 -22.23
N GLU A 503 17.51 -11.71 -21.11
CA GLU A 503 17.39 -13.14 -20.84
C GLU A 503 15.96 -13.66 -21.08
N GLU A 504 15.83 -14.82 -21.75
CA GLU A 504 14.54 -15.46 -21.99
C GLU A 504 14.25 -16.58 -20.98
N GLN A 505 15.31 -17.19 -20.43
CA GLN A 505 15.14 -18.27 -19.46
C GLN A 505 14.77 -17.72 -18.07
N PRO A 506 13.71 -18.26 -17.43
CA PRO A 506 13.25 -17.77 -16.14
C PRO A 506 14.10 -18.28 -14.98
N LEU A 507 14.17 -17.49 -13.91
CA LEU A 507 14.71 -17.97 -12.63
C LEU A 507 13.74 -18.98 -12.00
N ASN A 508 12.47 -18.63 -11.98
CA ASN A 508 11.33 -19.44 -11.57
C ASN A 508 10.05 -18.91 -12.24
N CYS A 509 8.96 -19.67 -12.19
CA CYS A 509 7.64 -19.27 -12.68
C CYS A 509 6.56 -19.64 -11.66
N GLY A 510 6.76 -19.22 -10.40
CA GLY A 510 5.76 -19.38 -9.35
C GLY A 510 4.54 -18.46 -9.55
N LEU A 511 4.75 -17.30 -10.17
CA LEU A 511 3.73 -16.28 -10.43
C LEU A 511 3.56 -16.05 -11.94
N GLY A 512 2.30 -16.03 -12.40
CA GLY A 512 1.98 -15.67 -13.78
C GLY A 512 2.59 -16.59 -14.85
N ASP A 513 2.72 -17.89 -14.58
CA ASP A 513 3.33 -18.86 -15.50
C ASP A 513 2.79 -18.73 -16.94
N ASN A 514 3.69 -18.67 -17.92
CA ASN A 514 3.39 -18.63 -19.36
C ASN A 514 3.92 -19.86 -20.11
N THR A 515 4.48 -20.83 -19.38
CA THR A 515 5.09 -22.03 -19.97
C THR A 515 4.07 -23.11 -20.29
N ASN A 516 2.80 -22.93 -19.88
CA ASN A 516 1.74 -23.94 -19.96
C ASN A 516 2.13 -25.27 -19.29
N GLY A 517 2.89 -25.19 -18.18
CA GLY A 517 3.39 -26.36 -17.48
C GLY A 517 4.50 -27.12 -18.21
N ALA A 518 5.19 -26.49 -19.16
CA ALA A 518 6.36 -27.08 -19.80
C ALA A 518 7.47 -27.33 -18.77
N ASP A 519 8.11 -28.49 -18.88
CA ASP A 519 9.28 -28.86 -18.09
C ASP A 519 10.52 -28.20 -18.70
N ILE A 520 10.80 -26.97 -18.25
CA ILE A 520 11.94 -26.16 -18.67
C ILE A 520 12.92 -25.96 -17.51
N PRO A 521 14.24 -25.86 -17.78
CA PRO A 521 15.21 -25.49 -16.77
C PRO A 521 14.88 -24.14 -16.12
N ARG A 522 15.09 -24.05 -14.80
CA ARG A 522 14.86 -22.84 -14.00
C ARG A 522 16.03 -22.63 -13.06
N ALA A 523 16.58 -21.41 -12.97
CA ALA A 523 17.79 -21.15 -12.17
C ALA A 523 17.60 -21.43 -10.65
N PHE A 524 16.35 -21.51 -10.18
CA PHE A 524 16.03 -21.96 -8.83
C PHE A 524 16.33 -23.45 -8.59
N PHE A 525 16.35 -24.27 -9.64
CA PHE A 525 16.47 -25.73 -9.53
C PHE A 525 17.57 -26.32 -10.43
N ASN A 526 18.15 -25.53 -11.34
CA ASN A 526 19.13 -25.98 -12.31
C ASN A 526 20.37 -25.08 -12.32
N ARG A 527 21.55 -25.67 -12.52
CA ARG A 527 22.77 -24.93 -12.90
C ARG A 527 22.60 -24.41 -14.32
N MET A 528 22.70 -23.09 -14.45
CA MET A 528 22.41 -22.37 -15.70
C MET A 528 23.33 -21.15 -15.76
N THR A 529 23.51 -20.61 -16.96
CA THR A 529 24.22 -19.35 -17.20
C THR A 529 23.26 -18.31 -17.78
N ILE A 530 23.54 -17.04 -17.50
CA ILE A 530 22.94 -15.91 -18.22
C ILE A 530 23.73 -15.72 -19.51
N ASP A 531 23.07 -15.45 -20.64
CA ASP A 531 23.79 -15.16 -21.88
C ASP A 531 24.41 -13.75 -21.85
N TRP A 532 25.66 -13.67 -21.38
CA TRP A 532 26.41 -12.41 -21.28
C TRP A 532 27.16 -12.03 -22.57
N THR A 533 27.23 -12.92 -23.57
CA THR A 533 28.09 -12.73 -24.74
C THR A 533 27.37 -12.03 -25.89
N GLU A 534 26.04 -12.12 -25.93
CA GLU A 534 25.23 -11.51 -26.98
C GLU A 534 24.51 -10.21 -26.55
N ASN A 535 24.22 -9.36 -27.55
CA ASN A 535 23.29 -8.21 -27.49
C ASN A 535 23.27 -7.34 -26.21
N HIS A 536 24.21 -6.38 -26.12
CA HIS A 536 24.27 -5.43 -24.99
C HIS A 536 23.44 -4.16 -25.19
N ASP A 537 22.49 -4.13 -26.14
CA ASP A 537 21.71 -2.92 -26.44
C ASP A 537 20.81 -2.50 -25.28
N MET A 538 20.34 -3.44 -24.45
CA MET A 538 19.56 -3.14 -23.24
C MET A 538 20.43 -2.47 -22.17
N MET A 539 21.65 -2.94 -21.93
CA MET A 539 22.59 -2.28 -21.01
C MET A 539 22.83 -0.82 -21.37
N ARG A 540 23.01 -0.53 -22.67
CA ARG A 540 23.17 0.84 -23.16
C ARG A 540 21.93 1.68 -22.90
N LEU A 541 20.74 1.15 -23.20
CA LEU A 541 19.47 1.83 -22.93
C LEU A 541 19.32 2.16 -21.43
N LEU A 542 19.62 1.21 -20.53
CA LEU A 542 19.57 1.42 -19.08
C LEU A 542 20.55 2.51 -18.60
N ALA A 543 21.76 2.54 -19.17
CA ALA A 543 22.74 3.58 -18.87
C ALA A 543 22.26 4.97 -19.34
N ASP A 544 21.74 5.07 -20.57
CA ASP A 544 21.24 6.34 -21.13
C ASP A 544 20.00 6.84 -20.36
N LEU A 545 19.11 5.92 -19.96
CA LEU A 545 17.96 6.18 -19.08
C LEU A 545 18.39 6.75 -17.73
N ARG A 546 19.43 6.16 -17.12
CA ARG A 546 20.00 6.66 -15.86
C ARG A 546 20.65 8.03 -16.03
N GLU A 547 21.39 8.26 -17.12
CA GLU A 547 22.04 9.54 -17.38
C GLU A 547 20.99 10.66 -17.44
N PHE A 548 19.90 10.45 -18.21
CA PHE A 548 18.82 11.43 -18.27
C PHE A 548 18.20 11.70 -16.89
N LYS A 549 17.79 10.64 -16.16
CA LYS A 549 17.17 10.79 -14.83
C LYS A 549 18.07 11.58 -13.87
N SER A 550 19.38 11.29 -13.87
CA SER A 550 20.36 11.98 -13.02
C SER A 550 20.56 13.45 -13.38
N SER A 551 20.39 13.79 -14.66
CA SER A 551 20.57 15.17 -15.15
C SER A 551 19.36 16.06 -14.89
N LYS A 552 18.21 15.49 -14.50
CA LYS A 552 16.91 16.16 -14.39
C LYS A 552 16.17 15.94 -13.05
N PRO A 553 16.84 16.02 -11.88
CA PRO A 553 16.19 15.75 -10.59
C PRO A 553 15.08 16.76 -10.24
N GLU A 554 15.20 18.02 -10.67
CA GLU A 554 14.20 19.06 -10.41
C GLU A 554 12.96 18.93 -11.32
N LEU A 555 13.13 18.35 -12.51
CA LEU A 555 12.02 18.12 -13.44
C LEU A 555 11.21 16.89 -13.02
N LEU A 556 11.89 15.80 -12.65
CA LEU A 556 11.28 14.50 -12.40
C LEU A 556 10.68 14.33 -10.99
N ARG A 557 10.24 15.44 -10.38
CA ARG A 557 9.61 15.40 -9.06
C ARG A 557 8.14 14.97 -9.16
N PRO A 558 7.60 14.21 -8.20
CA PRO A 558 6.23 13.73 -8.24
C PRO A 558 5.17 14.84 -8.42
N GLU A 559 5.41 16.05 -7.90
CA GLU A 559 4.46 17.17 -8.01
C GLU A 559 4.27 17.67 -9.45
N GLY A 560 5.27 17.45 -10.31
CA GLY A 560 5.21 17.78 -11.73
C GLY A 560 4.66 16.67 -12.61
N PHE A 561 4.29 15.51 -12.05
CA PHE A 561 3.83 14.35 -12.80
C PHE A 561 2.44 14.57 -13.41
N PHE A 562 2.25 14.12 -14.65
CA PHE A 562 0.94 14.11 -15.30
C PHE A 562 0.79 12.96 -16.27
N ILE A 563 -0.47 12.59 -16.54
CA ILE A 563 -0.86 11.63 -17.56
C ILE A 563 -1.53 12.39 -18.70
N ALA A 564 -1.15 12.12 -19.94
CA ALA A 564 -1.69 12.80 -21.11
C ALA A 564 -2.69 11.92 -21.86
N GLU A 565 -3.69 12.59 -22.46
CA GLU A 565 -4.57 11.95 -23.43
C GLU A 565 -3.77 11.46 -24.63
N SER A 566 -4.22 10.36 -25.21
CA SER A 566 -3.45 9.60 -26.18
C SER A 566 -4.34 8.68 -27.02
N PRO A 567 -3.91 8.26 -28.23
CA PRO A 567 -4.59 7.25 -29.05
C PRO A 567 -4.77 5.90 -28.32
N SER A 568 -5.66 5.05 -28.82
CA SER A 568 -6.11 3.79 -28.18
C SER A 568 -5.00 2.85 -27.70
N ASP A 569 -3.87 2.80 -28.41
CA ASP A 569 -2.76 1.90 -28.09
C ASP A 569 -1.51 2.64 -27.59
N VAL A 570 -1.65 3.91 -27.25
CA VAL A 570 -0.54 4.73 -26.77
C VAL A 570 -0.79 5.15 -25.33
N VAL A 571 0.24 5.01 -24.50
CA VAL A 571 0.30 5.54 -23.14
C VAL A 571 1.30 6.69 -23.14
N ILE A 572 0.88 7.83 -22.59
CA ILE A 572 1.74 9.02 -22.44
C ILE A 572 1.60 9.55 -21.03
N TYR A 573 2.74 9.71 -20.37
CA TYR A 573 2.86 10.43 -19.10
C TYR A 573 4.12 11.27 -19.13
N GLY A 574 4.25 12.20 -18.20
CA GLY A 574 5.37 13.11 -18.21
C GLY A 574 5.54 13.89 -16.92
N TYR A 575 6.50 14.79 -16.97
CA TYR A 575 6.85 15.68 -15.88
C TYR A 575 7.02 17.11 -16.41
N GLU A 576 6.58 18.10 -15.65
CA GLU A 576 6.79 19.52 -15.95
C GLU A 576 7.11 20.34 -14.70
N ASN A 577 7.97 21.36 -14.85
CA ASN A 577 8.31 22.28 -13.76
C ASN A 577 8.27 23.76 -14.20
N GLY A 578 7.53 24.06 -15.27
CA GLY A 578 7.37 25.41 -15.84
C GLY A 578 8.48 25.84 -16.81
N GLU A 579 9.72 25.38 -16.62
CA GLU A 579 10.85 25.65 -17.53
C GLU A 579 11.08 24.54 -18.55
N GLU A 580 10.82 23.30 -18.14
CA GLU A 580 11.07 22.12 -18.94
C GLU A 580 9.88 21.16 -18.89
N THR A 581 9.78 20.32 -19.92
CA THR A 581 8.82 19.21 -19.97
C THR A 581 9.52 17.95 -20.47
N ALA A 582 9.30 16.83 -19.79
CA ALA A 582 9.68 15.50 -20.27
C ALA A 582 8.42 14.65 -20.50
N LEU A 583 8.38 13.92 -21.60
CA LEU A 583 7.29 12.99 -21.93
C LEU A 583 7.86 11.60 -22.17
N VAL A 584 7.22 10.60 -21.59
CA VAL A 584 7.40 9.20 -21.96
C VAL A 584 6.20 8.80 -22.82
N CYS A 585 6.46 8.42 -24.07
CA CYS A 585 5.46 8.00 -25.04
C CYS A 585 5.69 6.54 -25.40
N MET A 586 4.65 5.71 -25.31
CA MET A 586 4.79 4.28 -25.55
C MET A 586 3.64 3.72 -26.36
N ASN A 587 3.95 2.89 -27.34
CA ASN A 587 2.96 2.11 -28.07
C ASN A 587 2.85 0.70 -27.49
N VAL A 588 1.74 0.42 -26.82
CA VAL A 588 1.49 -0.88 -26.17
C VAL A 588 1.01 -1.95 -27.16
N SER A 589 0.73 -1.58 -28.42
CA SER A 589 0.40 -2.56 -29.46
C SER A 589 1.65 -3.33 -29.91
N GLY A 590 1.52 -4.65 -30.02
CA GLY A 590 2.53 -5.54 -30.60
C GLY A 590 2.46 -5.69 -32.12
N GLU A 591 1.45 -5.11 -32.77
CA GLU A 591 1.20 -5.34 -34.21
C GLU A 591 1.27 -4.07 -35.06
N SER A 592 0.76 -2.96 -34.54
CA SER A 592 0.52 -1.75 -35.33
C SER A 592 1.38 -0.58 -34.88
N SER A 593 1.97 0.14 -35.85
CA SER A 593 2.55 1.46 -35.58
C SER A 593 1.46 2.51 -35.38
N VAL A 594 1.69 3.46 -34.48
CA VAL A 594 0.75 4.53 -34.15
C VAL A 594 1.38 5.90 -34.38
N GLN A 595 0.63 6.80 -35.02
CA GLN A 595 1.02 8.21 -35.16
C GLN A 595 0.51 9.00 -33.95
N VAL A 596 1.39 9.79 -33.35
CA VAL A 596 1.10 10.65 -32.21
C VAL A 596 1.38 12.10 -32.63
N ASP A 597 0.38 12.96 -32.51
CA ASP A 597 0.55 14.41 -32.71
C ASP A 597 0.96 15.04 -31.37
N LEU A 598 2.21 15.46 -31.25
CA LEU A 598 2.77 15.95 -29.98
C LEU A 598 2.21 17.32 -29.61
N ALA A 599 1.81 18.12 -30.60
CA ALA A 599 1.17 19.41 -30.38
C ALA A 599 -0.22 19.26 -29.73
N ALA A 600 -0.88 18.11 -29.91
CA ALA A 600 -2.16 17.81 -29.27
C ALA A 600 -2.02 17.42 -27.79
N ILE A 601 -0.83 17.00 -27.36
CA ILE A 601 -0.56 16.58 -25.97
C ILE A 601 -0.41 17.79 -25.05
N ARG A 602 0.32 18.81 -25.51
CA ARG A 602 0.56 20.05 -24.75
C ARG A 602 0.45 21.28 -25.67
N PRO A 603 -0.62 22.07 -25.54
CA PRO A 603 -0.77 23.32 -26.28
C PRO A 603 0.36 24.30 -25.94
N GLY A 604 1.04 24.83 -26.95
CA GLY A 604 2.15 25.80 -26.80
C GLY A 604 3.56 25.19 -26.89
N ILE A 605 3.69 23.86 -27.00
CA ILE A 605 4.95 23.21 -27.32
C ILE A 605 4.84 22.57 -28.71
N ASP A 606 5.49 23.21 -29.68
CA ASP A 606 5.38 22.80 -31.09
C ASP A 606 6.29 21.63 -31.47
N ALA A 607 7.36 21.40 -30.70
CA ALA A 607 8.30 20.31 -30.96
C ALA A 607 9.05 19.89 -29.70
N TYR A 608 9.48 18.63 -29.68
CA TYR A 608 10.29 18.04 -28.61
C TYR A 608 11.58 17.45 -29.17
N ASP A 609 12.65 17.51 -28.39
CA ASP A 609 13.85 16.71 -28.65
C ASP A 609 13.60 15.25 -28.25
N ILE A 610 13.93 14.31 -29.12
CA ILE A 610 14.01 12.89 -28.75
C ILE A 610 15.29 12.69 -27.94
N LYS A 611 15.17 12.32 -26.67
CA LYS A 611 16.30 12.04 -25.79
C LYS A 611 16.65 10.56 -25.75
N LEU A 612 15.65 9.68 -25.81
CA LEU A 612 15.85 8.23 -25.84
C LEU A 612 14.82 7.56 -26.74
N ASP A 613 15.25 6.47 -27.37
CA ASP A 613 14.44 5.58 -28.17
C ASP A 613 14.77 4.14 -27.76
N SER A 614 13.73 3.37 -27.40
CA SER A 614 13.86 1.95 -27.09
C SER A 614 13.97 1.06 -28.33
N GLY A 615 13.85 1.59 -29.55
CA GLY A 615 14.09 0.86 -30.78
C GLY A 615 15.52 0.26 -30.87
N LEU A 616 15.70 -0.79 -31.66
CA LEU A 616 17.01 -1.39 -31.90
C LEU A 616 17.79 -0.53 -32.93
N GLY A 617 19.02 -0.12 -32.59
CA GLY A 617 19.93 0.58 -33.52
C GLY A 617 19.67 2.09 -33.74
N SER A 618 18.95 2.78 -32.86
CA SER A 618 18.65 4.21 -33.01
C SER A 618 19.87 5.12 -32.82
N THR A 619 20.09 6.07 -33.75
CA THR A 619 21.03 7.18 -33.57
C THR A 619 20.29 8.42 -33.06
N LEU A 620 20.61 8.87 -31.84
CA LEU A 620 20.13 10.14 -31.31
C LEU A 620 20.74 11.31 -32.11
N GLY A 621 19.92 12.30 -32.50
CA GLY A 621 20.38 13.46 -33.28
C GLY A 621 19.37 14.02 -34.28
N ASP A 622 18.15 13.48 -34.35
CA ASP A 622 17.09 14.03 -35.20
C ASP A 622 16.63 15.43 -34.72
N PRO A 623 16.19 16.30 -35.65
CA PRO A 623 15.66 17.61 -35.29
C PRO A 623 14.41 17.49 -34.40
N PRO A 624 14.06 18.52 -33.63
CA PRO A 624 12.85 18.52 -32.81
C PRO A 624 11.63 18.07 -33.61
N VAL A 625 10.85 17.16 -33.05
CA VAL A 625 9.70 16.53 -33.71
C VAL A 625 8.39 17.08 -33.16
N SER A 626 7.44 17.37 -34.05
CA SER A 626 6.06 17.74 -33.71
C SER A 626 5.08 16.56 -33.85
N ARG A 627 5.50 15.51 -34.57
CA ARG A 627 4.75 14.27 -34.75
C ARG A 627 5.68 13.09 -34.59
N LEU A 628 5.19 12.05 -33.95
CA LEU A 628 5.94 10.84 -33.65
C LEU A 628 5.25 9.62 -34.26
N THR A 629 6.02 8.76 -34.91
CA THR A 629 5.55 7.42 -35.30
C THR A 629 6.14 6.42 -34.34
N LEU A 630 5.32 5.81 -33.50
CA LEU A 630 5.76 4.75 -32.60
C LEU A 630 5.54 3.40 -33.28
N ALA A 631 6.61 2.63 -33.48
CA ALA A 631 6.56 1.24 -33.89
C ALA A 631 5.90 0.35 -32.80
N PRO A 632 5.51 -0.89 -33.13
CA PRO A 632 5.01 -1.82 -32.12
C PRO A 632 6.01 -2.00 -30.98
N TYR A 633 5.53 -1.99 -29.74
CA TYR A 633 6.35 -2.05 -28.53
C TYR A 633 7.54 -1.09 -28.52
N GLN A 634 7.30 0.16 -28.91
CA GLN A 634 8.30 1.22 -28.84
C GLN A 634 7.92 2.24 -27.77
N GLY A 635 8.84 2.46 -26.84
CA GLY A 635 8.86 3.56 -25.88
C GLY A 635 9.90 4.61 -26.26
N MET A 636 9.57 5.88 -26.09
CA MET A 636 10.47 7.02 -26.35
C MET A 636 10.38 8.03 -25.22
N LEU A 637 11.52 8.65 -24.91
CA LEU A 637 11.61 9.77 -24.00
C LEU A 637 11.86 11.05 -24.80
N LEU A 638 10.96 12.01 -24.62
CA LEU A 638 11.01 13.32 -25.24
C LEU A 638 11.28 14.38 -24.18
N HIS A 639 11.99 15.45 -24.55
CA HIS A 639 12.28 16.56 -23.66
C HIS A 639 12.26 17.88 -24.42
N GLN A 640 11.78 18.93 -23.76
CA GLN A 640 11.77 20.28 -24.32
C GLN A 640 12.13 21.30 -23.25
N HIS A 641 12.96 22.28 -23.61
CA HIS A 641 13.10 23.53 -22.85
C HIS A 641 12.12 24.57 -23.41
N ASN A 642 11.35 25.19 -22.53
CA ASN A 642 10.41 26.23 -22.91
C ASN A 642 11.20 27.50 -23.35
N ARG A 643 11.57 27.61 -24.64
CA ARG A 643 12.26 28.79 -25.19
C ARG A 643 11.31 29.97 -25.20
N GLY A 644 11.63 31.02 -24.43
CA GLY A 644 10.83 32.24 -24.37
C GLY A 644 10.75 33.00 -25.69
N GLU A 645 9.52 33.28 -26.13
CA GLU A 645 9.21 34.47 -26.93
C GLU A 645 8.86 35.61 -25.97
N MET A 646 9.66 36.67 -25.99
CA MET A 646 9.33 37.96 -25.38
C MET A 646 9.19 39.01 -26.48
N GLY A 647 7.96 39.50 -26.67
CA GLY A 647 7.59 40.68 -27.47
C GLY A 647 6.66 40.33 -28.63
N THR A 648 5.34 40.49 -28.56
CA THR A 648 4.56 41.59 -27.98
C THR A 648 3.39 41.07 -27.12
N MET A 649 3.65 40.88 -25.83
CA MET A 649 2.68 41.02 -24.75
C MET A 649 3.46 41.57 -23.55
N GLN A 650 3.83 42.84 -23.62
CA GLN A 650 3.98 43.60 -22.38
C GLN A 650 2.56 43.66 -21.79
N GLU A 651 2.37 43.03 -20.63
CA GLU A 651 1.12 42.56 -20.00
C GLU A 651 0.70 41.13 -20.38
N ARG A 652 1.37 40.13 -19.77
CA ARG A 652 0.79 38.91 -19.17
C ARG A 652 1.91 37.97 -18.72
N THR A 653 2.58 38.33 -17.63
CA THR A 653 3.24 37.36 -16.76
C THR A 653 2.19 36.67 -15.89
N ASN A 654 2.37 35.37 -15.64
CA ASN A 654 1.85 34.60 -14.51
C ASN A 654 0.33 34.35 -14.40
N ASN A 655 0.01 33.29 -13.65
CA ASN A 655 -1.31 32.86 -13.17
C ASN A 655 -2.18 32.06 -14.15
N LYS A 656 -1.95 30.73 -14.25
CA LYS A 656 -3.14 29.87 -14.14
C LYS A 656 -3.60 30.02 -12.70
N LYS A 657 -4.73 30.68 -12.51
CA LYS A 657 -5.31 30.89 -11.19
C LYS A 657 -5.70 29.54 -10.61
N GLU A 658 -5.15 29.22 -9.45
CA GLU A 658 -5.53 28.04 -8.66
C GLU A 658 -6.54 28.47 -7.58
N LEU A 659 -7.67 27.78 -7.52
CA LEU A 659 -8.69 27.95 -6.51
C LEU A 659 -8.64 26.79 -5.51
N ILE A 660 -8.14 27.06 -4.32
CA ILE A 660 -8.22 26.15 -3.18
C ILE A 660 -9.65 26.12 -2.61
N LEU A 661 -10.22 24.92 -2.50
CA LEU A 661 -11.51 24.63 -1.88
C LEU A 661 -11.32 23.74 -0.65
N TRP A 662 -11.71 24.18 0.55
CA TRP A 662 -11.71 23.29 1.73
C TRP A 662 -13.03 22.54 1.89
N HIS A 663 -12.99 21.28 2.33
CA HIS A 663 -14.19 20.48 2.60
C HIS A 663 -13.98 19.53 3.79
N GLU A 664 -15.07 19.11 4.44
CA GLU A 664 -15.04 18.11 5.50
C GLU A 664 -14.96 16.69 4.92
N PHE A 665 -14.31 15.75 5.61
CA PHE A 665 -14.36 14.32 5.30
C PHE A 665 -14.24 13.48 6.58
N ASP A 666 -15.31 12.77 6.92
CA ASP A 666 -15.44 12.01 8.18
C ASP A 666 -15.39 10.47 7.97
N GLY A 667 -14.56 10.02 7.02
CA GLY A 667 -14.23 8.61 6.80
C GLY A 667 -15.01 7.94 5.65
N PRO A 668 -14.83 6.62 5.45
CA PRO A 668 -15.25 5.90 4.24
C PRO A 668 -16.78 5.83 4.02
N GLY A 669 -17.58 6.18 5.03
CA GLY A 669 -19.03 6.28 4.93
C GLY A 669 -19.53 7.53 4.21
N ASP A 670 -18.71 8.59 4.13
CA ASP A 670 -19.05 9.82 3.41
C ASP A 670 -18.53 9.76 1.96
N THR A 671 -19.40 9.36 1.05
CA THR A 671 -19.06 9.26 -0.37
C THR A 671 -19.04 10.63 -1.08
N SER A 672 -19.35 11.74 -0.40
CA SER A 672 -19.50 13.06 -1.03
C SER A 672 -18.21 13.58 -1.67
N ILE A 673 -17.05 13.18 -1.12
CA ILE A 673 -15.74 13.60 -1.64
C ILE A 673 -15.51 13.12 -3.08
N GLU A 674 -15.94 11.90 -3.42
CA GLU A 674 -15.75 11.33 -4.76
C GLU A 674 -16.38 12.22 -5.84
N VAL A 675 -17.56 12.78 -5.55
CA VAL A 675 -18.28 13.67 -6.47
C VAL A 675 -17.73 15.09 -6.43
N LEU A 676 -17.27 15.57 -5.27
CA LEU A 676 -16.64 16.89 -5.19
C LEU A 676 -15.36 16.95 -6.04
N GLU A 677 -14.50 15.94 -5.92
CA GLU A 677 -13.26 15.82 -6.70
C GLU A 677 -13.56 15.71 -8.19
N GLU A 678 -14.57 14.92 -8.57
CA GLU A 678 -15.02 14.82 -9.96
C GLU A 678 -15.52 16.17 -10.50
N ILE A 679 -16.29 16.93 -9.73
CA ILE A 679 -16.78 18.26 -10.13
C ILE A 679 -15.63 19.26 -10.25
N CYS A 680 -14.68 19.27 -9.29
CA CYS A 680 -13.47 20.09 -9.35
C CYS A 680 -12.66 19.79 -10.60
N ARG A 681 -12.47 18.51 -10.93
CA ARG A 681 -11.79 18.07 -12.14
C ARG A 681 -12.52 18.49 -13.42
N LEU A 682 -13.83 18.21 -13.52
CA LEU A 682 -14.65 18.57 -14.67
C LEU A 682 -14.64 20.08 -14.93
N TYR A 683 -14.70 20.90 -13.88
CA TYR A 683 -14.60 22.34 -14.02
C TYR A 683 -13.20 22.77 -14.50
N SER A 684 -12.16 22.19 -13.90
CA SER A 684 -10.76 22.53 -14.21
C SER A 684 -10.41 22.23 -15.66
N GLU A 685 -10.86 21.07 -16.17
CA GLU A 685 -10.70 20.66 -17.56
C GLU A 685 -11.42 21.61 -18.53
N ARG A 686 -12.64 22.04 -18.19
CA ARG A 686 -13.50 22.83 -19.11
C ARG A 686 -13.16 24.32 -19.14
N ASN A 687 -12.69 24.87 -18.02
CA ASN A 687 -12.56 26.33 -17.86
C ASN A 687 -11.11 26.79 -17.73
N GLY A 688 -10.13 25.88 -17.66
CA GLY A 688 -8.71 26.22 -17.61
C GLY A 688 -8.27 26.89 -16.30
N VAL A 689 -9.08 26.77 -15.24
CA VAL A 689 -8.82 27.24 -13.87
C VAL A 689 -8.70 26.01 -12.97
N GLN A 690 -7.57 25.83 -12.30
CA GLN A 690 -7.38 24.67 -11.42
C GLN A 690 -8.20 24.85 -10.14
N VAL A 691 -9.05 23.89 -9.78
CA VAL A 691 -9.76 23.87 -8.51
C VAL A 691 -9.29 22.67 -7.71
N THR A 692 -8.64 22.91 -6.57
CA THR A 692 -7.99 21.88 -5.74
C THR A 692 -8.77 21.72 -4.43
N PRO A 693 -9.47 20.60 -4.21
CA PRO A 693 -10.08 20.31 -2.91
C PRO A 693 -9.00 19.92 -1.89
N GLN A 694 -9.11 20.44 -0.66
CA GLN A 694 -8.33 19.99 0.50
C GLN A 694 -9.31 19.55 1.59
N VAL A 695 -9.17 18.29 2.04
CA VAL A 695 -10.08 17.69 3.00
C VAL A 695 -9.48 17.63 4.40
N MET A 696 -10.35 17.76 5.39
CA MET A 696 -10.03 17.66 6.81
C MET A 696 -11.28 17.23 7.58
N ASN A 697 -11.17 16.80 8.83
CA ASN A 697 -12.38 16.56 9.63
C ASN A 697 -13.10 17.88 9.95
N ILE A 698 -14.38 17.81 10.32
CA ILE A 698 -15.21 19.01 10.55
C ILE A 698 -14.70 19.90 11.70
N ILE A 699 -14.04 19.31 12.70
CA ILE A 699 -13.45 20.05 13.83
C ILE A 699 -12.28 20.91 13.33
N GLU A 700 -11.34 20.31 12.60
CA GLU A 700 -10.21 21.01 11.99
C GLU A 700 -10.69 22.08 11.00
N LEU A 701 -11.68 21.76 10.16
CA LEU A 701 -12.26 22.72 9.22
C LEU A 701 -12.81 23.95 9.95
N GLY A 702 -13.58 23.72 11.01
CA GLY A 702 -14.14 24.80 11.83
C GLY A 702 -13.06 25.65 12.51
N GLU A 703 -12.02 25.02 13.08
CA GLU A 703 -10.89 25.73 13.71
C GLU A 703 -10.10 26.56 12.70
N ARG A 704 -9.78 25.99 11.53
CA ARG A 704 -9.01 26.70 10.50
C ARG A 704 -9.80 27.85 9.91
N LEU A 705 -11.07 27.65 9.59
CA LEU A 705 -11.96 28.73 9.12
C LEU A 705 -12.16 29.82 10.17
N GLY A 706 -12.20 29.46 11.44
CA GLY A 706 -12.34 30.40 12.56
C GLY A 706 -11.11 31.31 12.77
N ASN A 707 -9.94 30.94 12.25
CA ASN A 707 -8.68 31.67 12.45
C ASN A 707 -8.18 32.42 11.20
N VAL A 708 -8.87 32.32 10.05
CA VAL A 708 -8.41 32.91 8.77
C VAL A 708 -8.12 34.40 8.89
N LYS A 709 -8.99 35.18 9.54
CA LYS A 709 -8.80 36.63 9.68
C LYS A 709 -7.57 37.02 10.51
N GLU A 710 -7.23 36.21 11.51
CA GLU A 710 -6.07 36.48 12.38
C GLU A 710 -4.76 36.06 11.71
N LEU A 711 -4.76 34.90 11.05
CA LEU A 711 -3.56 34.31 10.46
C LEU A 711 -3.27 34.83 9.05
N GLY A 712 -4.30 35.32 8.32
CA GLY A 712 -4.18 35.75 6.93
C GLY A 712 -4.01 34.59 5.93
N GLU A 713 -4.18 33.35 6.39
CA GLU A 713 -4.06 32.12 5.61
C GLU A 713 -5.43 31.43 5.54
N GLY A 714 -5.95 31.19 4.34
CA GLY A 714 -7.27 30.57 4.14
C GLY A 714 -7.54 30.20 2.68
N PRO A 715 -8.56 29.38 2.40
CA PRO A 715 -8.88 28.95 1.05
C PRO A 715 -9.63 30.05 0.30
N HIS A 716 -9.78 29.89 -1.01
CA HIS A 716 -10.64 30.77 -1.80
C HIS A 716 -12.12 30.46 -1.55
N MET A 717 -12.43 29.20 -1.30
CA MET A 717 -13.78 28.71 -1.03
C MET A 717 -13.74 27.63 0.06
N ALA A 718 -14.82 27.45 0.79
CA ALA A 718 -15.01 26.27 1.61
C ALA A 718 -16.41 25.70 1.42
N PHE A 719 -16.54 24.39 1.31
CA PHE A 719 -17.81 23.69 1.16
C PHE A 719 -18.26 23.16 2.51
N VAL A 720 -19.20 23.87 3.14
CA VAL A 720 -19.51 23.77 4.57
C VAL A 720 -21.02 23.70 4.85
N PRO A 721 -21.42 23.15 6.01
CA PRO A 721 -22.77 23.32 6.53
C PRO A 721 -23.16 24.79 6.72
N ALA A 722 -24.45 25.11 6.58
CA ALA A 722 -24.93 26.48 6.53
C ALA A 722 -24.72 27.33 7.80
N ASP A 723 -24.64 26.71 8.99
CA ASP A 723 -24.36 27.42 10.23
C ASP A 723 -22.95 28.01 10.25
N MET A 724 -22.00 27.42 9.51
CA MET A 724 -20.65 27.97 9.34
C MET A 724 -20.64 29.27 8.53
N ALA A 725 -21.73 29.63 7.83
CA ALA A 725 -21.89 30.98 7.30
C ALA A 725 -21.88 32.05 8.41
N SER A 726 -22.14 31.66 9.67
CA SER A 726 -21.98 32.55 10.82
C SER A 726 -20.55 33.00 11.06
N TYR A 727 -19.55 32.30 10.49
CA TYR A 727 -18.12 32.58 10.69
C TYR A 727 -17.64 33.77 9.87
N ALA A 728 -18.53 34.44 9.11
CA ALA A 728 -18.19 35.53 8.22
C ALA A 728 -17.23 36.58 8.82
N ASP A 729 -17.40 36.95 10.09
CA ASP A 729 -16.53 37.95 10.73
C ASP A 729 -15.13 37.44 11.08
N ILE A 730 -14.99 36.17 11.47
CA ILE A 730 -13.75 35.54 11.95
C ILE A 730 -12.99 34.84 10.82
N GLY A 731 -13.72 34.37 9.81
CA GLY A 731 -13.17 33.79 8.58
C GLY A 731 -12.92 34.83 7.47
N ALA A 732 -13.27 36.10 7.71
CA ALA A 732 -13.23 37.19 6.75
C ALA A 732 -13.96 36.84 5.43
N TYR A 733 -15.20 36.36 5.52
CA TYR A 733 -15.94 35.91 4.33
C TYR A 733 -16.40 37.10 3.48
N SER A 734 -16.34 36.96 2.16
CA SER A 734 -16.95 37.89 1.22
C SER A 734 -18.48 37.83 1.27
N GLU A 735 -19.12 38.99 1.06
CA GLU A 735 -20.56 39.04 0.79
C GLU A 735 -20.81 38.60 -0.66
N VAL A 736 -21.75 37.69 -0.88
CA VAL A 736 -22.12 37.21 -2.21
C VAL A 736 -22.95 38.29 -2.90
N PRO A 737 -22.54 38.80 -4.08
CA PRO A 737 -23.28 39.87 -4.75
C PRO A 737 -24.71 39.45 -5.13
N ASP A 738 -25.65 40.39 -4.96
CA ASP A 738 -27.05 40.19 -5.34
C ASP A 738 -27.19 39.80 -6.83
N GLY A 739 -28.05 38.81 -7.12
CA GLY A 739 -28.36 38.38 -8.48
C GLY A 739 -27.39 37.38 -9.12
N VAL A 740 -26.26 37.03 -8.50
CA VAL A 740 -25.27 36.09 -9.06
C VAL A 740 -25.85 34.68 -9.27
N VAL A 741 -26.66 34.22 -8.30
CA VAL A 741 -27.26 32.87 -8.26
C VAL A 741 -28.77 32.89 -7.96
N ALA A 742 -29.39 34.08 -7.87
CA ALA A 742 -30.80 34.22 -7.51
C ALA A 742 -31.75 33.54 -8.52
N ASP A 743 -31.38 33.47 -9.79
CA ASP A 743 -32.16 32.80 -10.83
C ASP A 743 -32.01 31.26 -10.81
N LEU A 744 -31.07 30.73 -10.04
CA LEU A 744 -30.74 29.29 -9.99
C LEU A 744 -31.31 28.57 -8.76
N LEU A 745 -31.71 29.31 -7.73
CA LEU A 745 -32.12 28.78 -6.43
C LEU A 745 -33.46 29.39 -5.99
N ALA A 746 -34.26 28.64 -5.25
CA ALA A 746 -35.44 29.19 -4.60
C ALA A 746 -35.05 30.17 -3.48
N ASP A 747 -35.85 31.21 -3.26
CA ASP A 747 -35.56 32.27 -2.28
C ASP A 747 -35.31 31.72 -0.86
N ASP A 748 -36.13 30.77 -0.41
CA ASP A 748 -36.01 30.15 0.91
C ASP A 748 -34.74 29.30 1.03
N THR A 749 -34.31 28.64 -0.06
CA THR A 749 -33.06 27.88 -0.09
C THR A 749 -31.87 28.82 -0.04
N LEU A 750 -31.85 29.88 -0.86
CA LEU A 750 -30.76 30.86 -0.85
C LEU A 750 -30.65 31.57 0.51
N ALA A 751 -31.78 31.88 1.15
CA ALA A 751 -31.84 32.49 2.47
C ALA A 751 -31.21 31.61 3.57
N SER A 752 -31.01 30.31 3.33
CA SER A 752 -30.43 29.38 4.29
C SER A 752 -28.97 29.64 4.62
N MET A 753 -28.27 30.53 3.91
CA MET A 753 -26.87 30.93 4.21
C MET A 753 -26.74 32.46 4.36
N ARG A 754 -27.83 33.11 4.79
CA ARG A 754 -27.85 34.54 5.13
C ARG A 754 -27.56 34.78 6.59
N ARG A 755 -26.84 35.87 6.86
CA ARG A 755 -26.58 36.38 8.20
C ARG A 755 -26.87 37.88 8.24
N ASN A 756 -27.67 38.34 9.19
CA ASN A 756 -28.01 39.76 9.39
C ASN A 756 -28.54 40.47 8.12
N GLY A 757 -29.20 39.74 7.22
CA GLY A 757 -29.73 40.26 5.97
C GLY A 757 -28.77 40.19 4.76
N ALA A 758 -27.48 39.90 4.98
CA ALA A 758 -26.48 39.73 3.93
C ALA A 758 -26.24 38.25 3.59
N GLN A 759 -25.85 37.96 2.35
CA GLN A 759 -25.58 36.60 1.85
C GLN A 759 -24.08 36.29 1.98
N TYR A 760 -23.71 35.24 2.72
CA TYR A 760 -22.29 34.86 2.91
C TYR A 760 -21.92 33.49 2.36
N GLY A 761 -22.89 32.73 1.88
CA GLY A 761 -22.64 31.48 1.18
C GLY A 761 -23.71 31.12 0.17
N VAL A 762 -23.43 30.13 -0.67
CA VAL A 762 -24.32 29.66 -1.73
C VAL A 762 -24.63 28.17 -1.51
N PRO A 763 -25.89 27.81 -1.22
CA PRO A 763 -26.26 26.43 -0.93
C PRO A 763 -26.27 25.58 -2.21
N VAL A 764 -25.54 24.46 -2.18
CA VAL A 764 -25.40 23.51 -3.30
C VAL A 764 -26.23 22.25 -3.04
N LEU A 765 -26.29 21.83 -1.78
CA LEU A 765 -27.08 20.70 -1.31
C LEU A 765 -28.01 21.17 -0.18
N GLN A 766 -29.10 20.44 0.01
CA GLN A 766 -30.01 20.60 1.15
C GLN A 766 -30.12 19.27 1.90
N GLY A 767 -30.82 19.25 3.03
CA GLY A 767 -30.90 18.07 3.89
C GLY A 767 -30.03 18.24 5.12
N ASN A 768 -28.91 17.51 5.18
CA ASN A 768 -28.00 17.47 6.32
C ASN A 768 -28.78 17.28 7.64
N HIS A 769 -29.57 16.20 7.68
CA HIS A 769 -30.42 15.85 8.81
C HIS A 769 -30.19 14.42 9.27
N LEU A 770 -30.27 14.22 10.58
CA LEU A 770 -30.28 12.90 11.21
C LEU A 770 -31.61 12.19 10.96
N VAL A 771 -31.51 10.88 10.76
CA VAL A 771 -32.63 9.95 10.67
C VAL A 771 -32.33 8.71 11.51
N LEU A 772 -33.33 7.83 11.65
CA LEU A 772 -33.12 6.49 12.20
C LEU A 772 -32.88 5.50 11.07
N PHE A 773 -31.68 4.94 10.97
CA PHE A 773 -31.45 3.76 10.15
C PHE A 773 -31.72 2.50 10.95
N VAL A 774 -32.37 1.53 10.34
CA VAL A 774 -32.85 0.32 11.03
C VAL A 774 -32.44 -0.90 10.24
N ASN A 775 -31.84 -1.88 10.91
CA ASN A 775 -31.58 -3.17 10.32
C ASN A 775 -32.86 -4.01 10.39
N ARG A 776 -33.47 -4.29 9.25
CA ARG A 776 -34.75 -5.02 9.15
C ARG A 776 -34.67 -6.47 9.58
N ASP A 777 -33.47 -7.04 9.66
CA ASP A 777 -33.25 -8.37 10.24
C ASP A 777 -33.43 -8.36 11.77
N VAL A 778 -33.32 -7.18 12.40
CA VAL A 778 -33.41 -6.98 13.85
C VAL A 778 -34.77 -6.39 14.25
N TYR A 779 -35.18 -5.31 13.56
CA TYR A 779 -36.48 -4.66 13.75
C TYR A 779 -37.30 -4.75 12.47
N GLU A 780 -38.42 -5.48 12.52
CA GLU A 780 -39.33 -5.63 11.37
C GLU A 780 -39.85 -4.27 10.87
N THR A 781 -40.16 -3.37 11.81
CA THR A 781 -40.55 -1.98 11.54
C THR A 781 -39.67 -1.04 12.35
N ALA A 782 -39.34 0.13 11.78
CA ALA A 782 -38.61 1.16 12.51
C ALA A 782 -39.37 1.55 13.78
N PRO A 783 -38.73 1.59 14.96
CA PRO A 783 -39.39 1.99 16.20
C PRO A 783 -39.76 3.47 16.14
N ASP A 784 -40.98 3.81 16.56
CA ASP A 784 -41.50 5.18 16.53
C ASP A 784 -41.24 5.91 17.87
N SER A 785 -40.98 5.16 18.95
CA SER A 785 -40.73 5.70 20.29
C SER A 785 -39.59 4.97 21.02
N TRP A 786 -38.99 5.64 21.99
CA TRP A 786 -38.02 5.02 22.90
C TRP A 786 -38.63 3.89 23.74
N LYS A 787 -39.95 3.92 23.95
CA LYS A 787 -40.65 2.81 24.58
C LYS A 787 -40.59 1.54 23.73
N ASP A 788 -40.72 1.66 22.39
CA ASP A 788 -40.61 0.51 21.50
C ASP A 788 -39.20 -0.11 21.53
N ILE A 789 -38.17 0.75 21.68
CA ILE A 789 -36.77 0.33 21.83
C ILE A 789 -36.56 -0.37 23.18
N GLU A 790 -37.09 0.20 24.27
CA GLU A 790 -37.02 -0.38 25.61
C GLU A 790 -37.74 -1.71 25.71
N ASP A 791 -38.94 -1.83 25.12
CA ASP A 791 -39.73 -3.06 25.07
C ASP A 791 -39.00 -4.17 24.28
N ALA A 792 -38.17 -3.80 23.29
CA ALA A 792 -37.32 -4.72 22.54
C ALA A 792 -35.97 -5.02 23.22
N ALA A 793 -35.51 -4.17 24.13
CA ALA A 793 -34.12 -4.16 24.62
C ALA A 793 -33.73 -5.46 25.31
N GLU A 794 -34.57 -6.00 26.20
CA GLU A 794 -34.27 -7.23 26.94
C GLU A 794 -33.97 -8.40 25.98
N ARG A 795 -34.77 -8.54 24.92
CA ARG A 795 -34.60 -9.60 23.91
C ARG A 795 -33.36 -9.39 23.05
N LEU A 796 -33.05 -8.14 22.69
CA LEU A 796 -31.91 -7.81 21.84
C LEU A 796 -30.58 -7.95 22.60
N ILE A 797 -30.52 -7.43 23.83
CA ILE A 797 -29.34 -7.53 24.70
C ILE A 797 -29.05 -9.00 25.02
N ALA A 798 -30.06 -9.83 25.25
CA ALA A 798 -29.88 -11.27 25.45
C ALA A 798 -29.29 -12.01 24.24
N ARG A 799 -29.31 -11.39 23.05
CA ARG A 799 -28.72 -11.89 21.80
C ARG A 799 -27.39 -11.20 21.45
N ASP A 800 -26.82 -10.42 22.36
CA ASP A 800 -25.63 -9.60 22.14
C ASP A 800 -25.81 -8.57 21.00
N ILE A 801 -27.04 -8.07 20.85
CA ILE A 801 -27.40 -7.01 19.89
C ILE A 801 -27.70 -5.73 20.66
N VAL A 802 -26.98 -4.66 20.34
CA VAL A 802 -27.25 -3.33 20.87
C VAL A 802 -28.55 -2.79 20.27
N PRO A 803 -29.56 -2.40 21.09
CA PRO A 803 -30.85 -1.95 20.58
C PRO A 803 -30.77 -0.71 19.69
N ILE A 804 -30.00 0.30 20.09
CA ILE A 804 -29.78 1.52 19.32
C ILE A 804 -28.40 2.12 19.61
N ALA A 805 -27.76 2.77 18.62
CA ALA A 805 -26.48 3.44 18.81
C ALA A 805 -26.36 4.76 18.04
N GLY A 806 -25.36 5.57 18.38
CA GLY A 806 -25.00 6.80 17.65
C GLY A 806 -23.65 7.35 18.10
N ASP A 807 -23.15 8.36 17.38
CA ASP A 807 -21.95 9.12 17.79
C ASP A 807 -22.37 10.22 18.77
N LEU A 808 -22.46 9.87 20.04
CA LEU A 808 -22.93 10.77 21.10
C LEU A 808 -21.80 11.52 21.79
N LYS A 809 -20.59 11.50 21.22
CA LYS A 809 -19.54 12.42 21.62
C LYS A 809 -19.67 13.76 20.91
N GLN A 810 -20.32 13.79 19.74
CA GLN A 810 -20.57 15.00 18.98
C GLN A 810 -21.92 15.66 19.30
N SER A 811 -21.91 16.99 19.43
CA SER A 811 -23.08 17.78 19.85
C SER A 811 -24.28 17.71 18.91
N TYR A 812 -24.05 17.54 17.61
CA TYR A 812 -25.11 17.51 16.60
C TYR A 812 -26.03 16.29 16.77
N TRP A 813 -25.46 15.11 17.04
CA TRP A 813 -26.19 13.86 17.30
C TRP A 813 -26.98 13.85 18.60
N PHE A 814 -26.69 14.77 19.52
CA PHE A 814 -27.42 14.92 20.77
C PHE A 814 -28.72 15.76 20.63
N VAL A 815 -28.86 16.57 19.58
CA VAL A 815 -30.03 17.45 19.39
C VAL A 815 -31.39 16.73 19.38
N PRO A 816 -31.54 15.52 18.78
CA PRO A 816 -32.78 14.74 18.85
C PRO A 816 -33.26 14.46 20.28
N PHE A 817 -32.34 14.33 21.23
CA PHE A 817 -32.66 14.10 22.64
C PHE A 817 -33.08 15.41 23.31
N LEU A 818 -32.33 16.48 23.08
CA LEU A 818 -32.63 17.81 23.61
C LEU A 818 -34.01 18.31 23.18
N SER A 819 -34.33 18.16 21.89
CA SER A 819 -35.60 18.59 21.30
C SER A 819 -36.80 17.82 21.85
N ALA A 820 -36.63 16.53 22.17
CA ALA A 820 -37.70 15.74 22.78
C ALA A 820 -38.12 16.26 24.16
N PHE A 821 -37.21 16.89 24.90
CA PHE A 821 -37.53 17.58 26.15
C PHE A 821 -37.93 19.05 25.98
N GLY A 822 -38.23 19.48 24.74
CA GLY A 822 -38.60 20.86 24.41
C GLY A 822 -37.43 21.86 24.46
N GLY A 823 -36.20 21.37 24.52
CA GLY A 823 -34.99 22.18 24.52
C GLY A 823 -34.52 22.54 23.11
N TRP A 824 -33.71 23.60 23.01
CA TRP A 824 -32.99 23.94 21.80
C TRP A 824 -31.65 24.58 22.18
N PRO A 825 -30.57 24.40 21.39
CA PRO A 825 -29.25 24.95 21.74
C PRO A 825 -29.20 26.49 21.76
N MET A 826 -30.15 27.14 21.09
CA MET A 826 -30.30 28.60 21.03
C MET A 826 -31.76 29.00 21.32
N VAL A 827 -32.00 29.88 22.29
CA VAL A 827 -33.34 30.37 22.65
C VAL A 827 -33.34 31.90 22.56
N GLU A 828 -34.23 32.46 21.73
CA GLU A 828 -34.34 33.91 21.51
C GLU A 828 -33.00 34.61 21.16
N GLY A 829 -32.10 33.90 20.46
CA GLY A 829 -30.76 34.39 20.10
C GLY A 829 -29.69 34.23 21.18
N ALA A 830 -30.04 33.69 22.36
CA ALA A 830 -29.09 33.39 23.42
C ALA A 830 -28.71 31.89 23.45
N PRO A 831 -27.42 31.55 23.68
CA PRO A 831 -27.00 30.19 24.01
C PRO A 831 -27.77 29.58 25.18
N ALA A 832 -28.16 28.30 25.07
CA ALA A 832 -29.02 27.62 26.04
C ALA A 832 -28.45 26.25 26.48
N VAL A 833 -27.25 26.25 27.08
CA VAL A 833 -26.48 25.03 27.42
C VAL A 833 -26.75 24.44 28.81
N SER A 834 -27.65 25.03 29.60
CA SER A 834 -27.91 24.62 31.00
C SER A 834 -29.39 24.61 31.38
N THR A 835 -30.27 24.66 30.38
CA THR A 835 -31.73 24.69 30.59
C THR A 835 -32.24 23.41 31.27
N PRO A 836 -33.43 23.44 31.91
CA PRO A 836 -34.04 22.22 32.45
C PRO A 836 -34.17 21.10 31.42
N ALA A 837 -34.49 21.42 30.16
CA ALA A 837 -34.55 20.47 29.06
C ALA A 837 -33.18 19.84 28.73
N MET A 838 -32.09 20.64 28.75
CA MET A 838 -30.72 20.12 28.59
C MET A 838 -30.36 19.12 29.69
N LYS A 839 -30.70 19.43 30.95
CA LYS A 839 -30.47 18.51 32.08
C LYS A 839 -31.24 17.21 31.92
N GLN A 840 -32.50 17.29 31.48
CA GLN A 840 -33.33 16.10 31.24
C GLN A 840 -32.79 15.24 30.10
N ALA A 841 -32.34 15.85 29.01
CA ALA A 841 -31.77 15.14 27.88
C ALA A 841 -30.44 14.44 28.24
N LEU A 842 -29.54 15.12 28.96
CA LEU A 842 -28.28 14.53 29.42
C LEU A 842 -28.52 13.37 30.39
N ALA A 843 -29.47 13.54 31.33
CA ALA A 843 -29.87 12.47 32.24
C ALA A 843 -30.44 11.26 31.46
N PHE A 844 -31.33 11.51 30.50
CA PHE A 844 -31.90 10.44 29.68
C PHE A 844 -30.82 9.66 28.91
N VAL A 845 -29.91 10.34 28.21
CA VAL A 845 -28.83 9.68 27.45
C VAL A 845 -27.96 8.82 28.38
N ARG A 846 -27.55 9.37 29.53
CA ARG A 846 -26.76 8.61 30.52
C ARG A 846 -27.51 7.38 31.00
N ASP A 847 -28.77 7.53 31.40
CA ASP A 847 -29.58 6.43 31.92
C ASP A 847 -29.74 5.30 30.87
N LYS A 848 -29.85 5.63 29.58
CA LYS A 848 -29.93 4.62 28.50
C LYS A 848 -28.58 3.97 28.17
N GLN A 849 -27.48 4.71 28.31
CA GLN A 849 -26.14 4.15 28.18
C GLN A 849 -25.82 3.19 29.33
N GLU A 850 -26.11 3.58 30.58
CA GLU A 850 -25.93 2.73 31.76
C GLU A 850 -26.78 1.45 31.69
N ALA A 851 -27.98 1.54 31.10
CA ALA A 851 -28.85 0.38 30.87
C ALA A 851 -28.41 -0.52 29.69
N GLY A 852 -27.37 -0.14 28.93
CA GLY A 852 -26.92 -0.87 27.73
C GLY A 852 -27.88 -0.81 26.54
N ILE A 853 -28.90 0.08 26.60
CA ILE A 853 -29.90 0.24 25.54
C ILE A 853 -29.35 1.12 24.41
N LEU A 854 -28.61 2.16 24.78
CA LEU A 854 -27.99 3.11 23.87
C LEU A 854 -26.47 2.98 23.92
N ALA A 855 -25.83 2.56 22.83
CA ALA A 855 -24.38 2.58 22.76
C ALA A 855 -23.87 3.90 22.15
N ASN A 856 -22.75 4.37 22.69
CA ASN A 856 -21.99 5.49 22.15
C ASN A 856 -20.76 4.95 21.40
N PHE A 857 -20.54 5.45 20.19
CA PHE A 857 -19.33 5.19 19.43
C PHE A 857 -18.59 6.50 19.15
N ASP A 858 -17.28 6.41 19.06
CA ASP A 858 -16.39 7.53 18.76
C ASP A 858 -15.77 7.27 17.39
N GLY A 859 -16.21 8.00 16.38
CA GLY A 859 -15.87 7.73 14.99
C GLY A 859 -16.90 6.86 14.26
N SER A 860 -17.23 7.27 13.03
CA SER A 860 -18.32 6.73 12.22
C SER A 860 -18.10 5.27 11.79
N THR A 861 -16.86 4.83 11.60
CA THR A 861 -16.55 3.51 10.99
C THR A 861 -17.04 2.33 11.83
N GLU A 862 -16.71 2.27 13.12
CA GLU A 862 -17.09 1.15 13.99
C GLU A 862 -18.61 1.03 14.14
N LEU A 863 -19.30 2.17 14.28
CA LEU A 863 -20.76 2.26 14.35
C LEU A 863 -21.42 1.63 13.11
N LEU A 864 -20.91 1.97 11.91
CA LEU A 864 -21.49 1.52 10.65
C LEU A 864 -21.22 0.04 10.39
N GLU A 865 -20.01 -0.45 10.67
CA GLU A 865 -19.66 -1.87 10.52
C GLU A 865 -20.54 -2.75 11.40
N LYS A 866 -20.66 -2.43 12.70
CA LYS A 866 -21.50 -3.20 13.62
C LYS A 866 -22.98 -3.15 13.26
N PHE A 867 -23.47 -2.05 12.69
CA PHE A 867 -24.84 -1.95 12.19
C PHE A 867 -25.08 -2.81 10.95
N ILE A 868 -24.16 -2.80 9.99
CA ILE A 868 -24.21 -3.63 8.77
C ILE A 868 -24.19 -5.12 9.13
N ASP A 869 -23.36 -5.49 10.11
CA ASP A 869 -23.22 -6.85 10.62
C ASP A 869 -24.40 -7.33 11.48
N GLY A 870 -25.36 -6.45 11.78
CA GLY A 870 -26.54 -6.78 12.59
C GLY A 870 -26.25 -6.90 14.09
N ARG A 871 -25.08 -6.44 14.56
CA ARG A 871 -24.76 -6.32 16.00
C ARG A 871 -25.40 -5.08 16.64
N ILE A 872 -25.84 -4.12 15.82
CA ILE A 872 -26.63 -2.97 16.24
C ILE A 872 -27.96 -3.00 15.48
N GLY A 873 -29.08 -2.90 16.20
CA GLY A 873 -30.41 -2.97 15.60
C GLY A 873 -30.83 -1.69 14.87
N ALA A 874 -30.51 -0.53 15.43
CA ALA A 874 -30.80 0.77 14.83
C ALA A 874 -29.69 1.79 15.14
N ILE A 875 -29.48 2.75 14.25
CA ILE A 875 -28.53 3.85 14.47
C ILE A 875 -29.19 5.21 14.22
N ILE A 876 -28.87 6.19 15.05
CA ILE A 876 -29.14 7.61 14.79
C ILE A 876 -27.95 8.16 14.02
N CYS A 877 -28.14 8.44 12.74
CA CYS A 877 -27.05 8.90 11.89
C CYS A 877 -27.55 9.84 10.78
N GLY A 878 -26.61 10.56 10.17
CA GLY A 878 -26.87 11.51 9.12
C GLY A 878 -27.27 10.87 7.80
N GLU A 879 -28.14 11.56 7.05
CA GLU A 879 -28.61 11.09 5.74
C GLU A 879 -27.49 10.91 4.70
N TRP A 880 -26.35 11.59 4.88
CA TRP A 880 -25.16 11.46 4.02
C TRP A 880 -24.60 10.03 3.95
N ILE A 881 -24.82 9.22 4.99
CA ILE A 881 -24.36 7.83 5.05
C ILE A 881 -25.29 6.85 4.28
N PHE A 882 -26.44 7.33 3.79
CA PHE A 882 -27.44 6.48 3.14
C PHE A 882 -26.88 5.68 1.97
N ASN A 883 -26.11 6.31 1.08
CA ASN A 883 -25.58 5.63 -0.11
C ASN A 883 -24.66 4.45 0.25
N TYR A 884 -23.83 4.64 1.27
CA TYR A 884 -22.95 3.59 1.78
C TYR A 884 -23.76 2.42 2.35
N LEU A 885 -24.75 2.70 3.20
CA LEU A 885 -25.59 1.67 3.80
C LEU A 885 -26.48 0.96 2.78
N ASP A 886 -27.07 1.69 1.82
CA ASP A 886 -27.94 1.15 0.78
C ASP A 886 -27.18 0.15 -0.10
N LYS A 887 -25.94 0.47 -0.48
CA LYS A 887 -25.05 -0.45 -1.22
C LYS A 887 -24.71 -1.72 -0.44
N LYS A 888 -24.53 -1.64 0.88
CA LYS A 888 -24.09 -2.76 1.75
C LYS A 888 -25.24 -3.62 2.26
N MET A 889 -26.41 -3.04 2.46
CA MET A 889 -27.53 -3.68 3.15
C MET A 889 -28.73 -3.91 2.24
N GLY A 890 -28.90 -3.13 1.16
CA GLY A 890 -30.02 -3.25 0.22
C GLY A 890 -31.37 -3.25 0.93
N GLU A 891 -32.19 -4.26 0.67
CA GLU A 891 -33.55 -4.39 1.26
C GLU A 891 -33.56 -4.53 2.79
N ARG A 892 -32.43 -4.89 3.40
CA ARG A 892 -32.27 -4.97 4.87
C ARG A 892 -32.22 -3.59 5.52
N LEU A 893 -31.97 -2.52 4.75
CA LEU A 893 -31.93 -1.15 5.26
C LEU A 893 -33.34 -0.54 5.35
N GLY A 894 -33.75 -0.25 6.58
CA GLY A 894 -34.90 0.60 6.88
C GLY A 894 -34.49 2.05 7.18
N VAL A 895 -35.36 2.99 6.82
CA VAL A 895 -35.25 4.41 7.20
C VAL A 895 -36.51 4.79 7.98
N GLY A 896 -36.32 5.36 9.16
CA GLY A 896 -37.34 5.72 10.15
C GLY A 896 -37.24 7.15 10.65
N SER A 897 -38.34 7.63 11.24
CA SER A 897 -38.34 8.88 12.01
C SER A 897 -37.49 8.73 13.27
N LEU A 898 -36.98 9.83 13.81
CA LEU A 898 -36.30 9.81 15.10
C LEU A 898 -37.32 9.42 16.21
N PRO A 899 -37.01 8.45 17.08
CA PRO A 899 -37.96 7.94 18.07
C PRO A 899 -38.36 9.01 19.10
N SER A 900 -39.65 9.13 19.43
CA SER A 900 -40.14 10.04 20.47
C SER A 900 -39.72 9.61 21.89
N ILE A 901 -39.58 10.58 22.81
CA ILE A 901 -39.33 10.33 24.24
C ILE A 901 -40.55 10.78 25.04
N GLY A 902 -41.36 9.82 25.51
CA GLY A 902 -42.65 10.11 26.15
C GLY A 902 -43.60 10.83 25.18
N ASP A 903 -44.19 11.95 25.63
CA ASP A 903 -45.01 12.82 24.78
C ASP A 903 -44.17 13.82 23.95
N GLY A 904 -42.85 13.78 24.09
CA GLY A 904 -41.89 14.68 23.45
C GLY A 904 -41.43 14.20 22.08
N GLN A 905 -41.46 15.09 21.09
CA GLN A 905 -41.02 14.78 19.73
C GLN A 905 -39.51 15.01 19.55
N SER A 906 -38.78 13.99 19.12
CA SER A 906 -37.39 14.14 18.68
C SER A 906 -37.33 14.80 17.31
N VAL A 907 -36.69 15.95 17.25
CA VAL A 907 -36.56 16.78 16.04
C VAL A 907 -35.09 16.86 15.65
N SER A 908 -34.82 16.52 14.40
CA SER A 908 -33.50 16.70 13.79
C SER A 908 -33.27 18.15 13.41
N MET A 909 -32.01 18.58 13.40
CA MET A 909 -31.63 19.78 12.69
C MET A 909 -31.48 19.48 11.20
N SER A 910 -31.87 20.42 10.35
CA SER A 910 -31.55 20.41 8.93
C SER A 910 -30.65 21.58 8.57
N SER A 911 -29.85 21.41 7.53
CA SER A 911 -28.96 22.45 7.02
C SER A 911 -28.77 22.31 5.51
N SER A 912 -28.42 23.42 4.86
CA SER A 912 -27.85 23.34 3.53
C SER A 912 -26.35 23.10 3.64
N ILE A 913 -25.75 22.47 2.63
CA ILE A 913 -24.30 22.44 2.47
C ILE A 913 -23.96 23.27 1.24
N GLY A 914 -23.08 24.24 1.41
CA GLY A 914 -22.86 25.28 0.43
C GLY A 914 -21.46 25.86 0.47
N LEU A 915 -21.15 26.65 -0.55
CA LEU A 915 -19.89 27.37 -0.63
C LEU A 915 -19.94 28.62 0.22
N VAL A 916 -18.93 28.83 1.06
CA VAL A 916 -18.57 30.13 1.64
C VAL A 916 -17.26 30.61 1.02
N TYR A 917 -16.95 31.90 1.19
CA TYR A 917 -15.87 32.58 0.45
C TYR A 917 -14.89 33.26 1.42
N PRO A 918 -13.97 32.51 2.06
CA PRO A 918 -13.06 33.08 3.05
C PRO A 918 -12.04 34.05 2.46
N ASN A 919 -11.35 34.79 3.35
CA ASN A 919 -10.25 35.68 2.97
C ASN A 919 -10.61 36.76 1.94
N GLN A 920 -11.85 37.27 1.99
CA GLN A 920 -12.37 38.29 1.05
C GLN A 920 -12.14 37.87 -0.42
N SER A 921 -12.32 36.59 -0.72
CA SER A 921 -11.93 36.02 -2.01
C SER A 921 -12.77 36.53 -3.18
N LEU A 922 -14.00 37.00 -2.98
CA LEU A 922 -14.81 37.65 -4.03
C LEU A 922 -14.43 39.11 -4.29
N GLU A 923 -13.65 39.73 -3.41
CA GLU A 923 -13.03 41.04 -3.64
C GLU A 923 -11.61 40.91 -4.21
N SER A 924 -11.10 39.69 -4.34
CA SER A 924 -9.76 39.40 -4.88
C SER A 924 -9.73 39.31 -6.41
N GLU A 925 -8.53 39.11 -6.98
CA GLU A 925 -8.39 38.86 -8.41
C GLU A 925 -9.09 37.57 -8.88
N TYR A 926 -9.44 36.65 -7.98
CA TYR A 926 -10.07 35.35 -8.27
C TYR A 926 -11.60 35.38 -8.34
N ALA A 927 -12.21 36.56 -8.16
CA ALA A 927 -13.66 36.70 -8.00
C ALA A 927 -14.47 36.10 -9.17
N GLU A 928 -14.07 36.36 -10.41
CA GLU A 928 -14.79 35.87 -11.58
C GLU A 928 -14.75 34.33 -11.67
N GLU A 929 -13.58 33.74 -11.41
CA GLU A 929 -13.38 32.30 -11.45
C GLU A 929 -14.12 31.58 -10.33
N ILE A 930 -14.12 32.14 -9.12
CA ILE A 930 -14.86 31.62 -7.95
C ILE A 930 -16.37 31.61 -8.22
N LEU A 931 -16.91 32.71 -8.74
CA LEU A 931 -18.34 32.82 -9.06
C LEU A 931 -18.75 31.91 -10.23
N SER A 932 -17.85 31.72 -11.20
CA SER A 932 -18.05 30.77 -12.29
C SER A 932 -18.09 29.32 -11.78
N PHE A 933 -17.17 28.91 -10.90
CA PHE A 933 -17.20 27.58 -10.26
C PHE A 933 -18.45 27.38 -9.41
N THR A 934 -18.83 28.40 -8.64
CA THR A 934 -20.08 28.42 -7.86
C THR A 934 -21.29 28.10 -8.75
N ARG A 935 -21.43 28.77 -9.90
CA ARG A 935 -22.54 28.49 -10.84
C ARG A 935 -22.44 27.10 -11.46
N PHE A 936 -21.22 26.62 -11.72
CA PHE A 936 -21.01 25.28 -12.25
C PHE A 936 -21.48 24.19 -11.28
N MET A 937 -21.21 24.34 -9.97
CA MET A 937 -21.71 23.44 -8.92
C MET A 937 -23.25 23.41 -8.83
N LEU A 938 -23.91 24.51 -9.19
CA LEU A 938 -25.38 24.62 -9.24
C LEU A 938 -25.99 24.14 -10.57
N SER A 939 -25.17 23.81 -11.56
CA SER A 939 -25.65 23.33 -12.86
C SER A 939 -26.43 22.02 -12.70
N GLU A 940 -27.39 21.79 -13.60
CA GLU A 940 -28.18 20.56 -13.61
C GLU A 940 -27.30 19.30 -13.69
N GLU A 941 -26.20 19.35 -14.45
CA GLU A 941 -25.22 18.27 -14.56
C GLU A 941 -24.57 17.93 -13.22
N CYS A 942 -24.01 18.91 -12.53
CA CYS A 942 -23.37 18.70 -11.22
C CYS A 942 -24.39 18.24 -10.17
N GLN A 943 -25.59 18.83 -10.18
CA GLN A 943 -26.68 18.46 -9.27
C GLN A 943 -27.18 17.03 -9.52
N LEU A 944 -27.15 16.56 -10.78
CA LEU A 944 -27.41 15.16 -11.12
C LEU A 944 -26.30 14.21 -10.63
N LEU A 945 -25.02 14.62 -10.69
CA LEU A 945 -23.91 13.81 -10.14
C LEU A 945 -24.10 13.58 -8.64
N TRP A 946 -24.40 14.64 -7.88
CA TRP A 946 -24.72 14.58 -6.46
C TRP A 946 -25.91 13.65 -6.17
N ALA A 947 -26.97 13.76 -6.97
CA ALA A 947 -28.18 12.98 -6.83
C ALA A 947 -28.00 11.49 -7.17
N ALA A 948 -27.25 11.18 -8.23
CA ALA A 948 -27.17 9.84 -8.81
C ALA A 948 -26.06 8.98 -8.23
N LYS A 949 -24.87 9.56 -7.98
CA LYS A 949 -23.69 8.77 -7.55
C LYS A 949 -23.62 8.57 -6.05
N VAL A 950 -23.95 9.63 -5.30
CA VAL A 950 -23.80 9.69 -3.84
C VAL A 950 -25.11 9.92 -3.11
N GLN A 951 -26.21 10.03 -3.87
CA GLN A 951 -27.56 10.20 -3.34
C GLN A 951 -27.70 11.38 -2.38
N ARG A 952 -26.95 12.48 -2.56
CA ARG A 952 -27.17 13.71 -1.78
C ARG A 952 -28.42 14.44 -2.29
N ILE A 953 -29.06 15.26 -1.45
CA ILE A 953 -30.30 15.97 -1.83
C ILE A 953 -29.92 17.30 -2.52
N PRO A 954 -30.16 17.45 -3.84
CA PRO A 954 -29.79 18.65 -4.59
C PRO A 954 -30.69 19.84 -4.25
N THR A 955 -30.23 21.06 -4.53
CA THR A 955 -31.04 22.29 -4.42
C THR A 955 -31.79 22.61 -5.72
N ASN A 956 -31.38 22.01 -6.84
CA ASN A 956 -32.00 22.21 -8.14
C ASN A 956 -33.40 21.55 -8.23
N GLN A 957 -34.42 22.36 -8.50
CA GLN A 957 -35.83 21.94 -8.52
C GLN A 957 -36.18 20.89 -9.59
N SER A 958 -35.51 20.94 -10.74
CA SER A 958 -35.73 19.95 -11.81
C SER A 958 -35.18 18.59 -11.40
N VAL A 959 -33.98 18.56 -10.81
CA VAL A 959 -33.34 17.33 -10.31
C VAL A 959 -34.13 16.75 -9.12
N LEU A 960 -34.65 17.59 -8.24
CA LEU A 960 -35.50 17.16 -7.12
C LEU A 960 -36.78 16.45 -7.59
N LYS A 961 -37.45 16.98 -8.63
CA LYS A 961 -38.63 16.33 -9.21
C LYS A 961 -38.29 14.96 -9.81
N LEU A 962 -37.16 14.88 -10.53
CA LEU A 962 -36.68 13.61 -11.09
C LEU A 962 -36.41 12.58 -9.97
N LEU A 963 -35.74 13.00 -8.90
CA LEU A 963 -35.46 12.15 -7.74
C LEU A 963 -36.74 11.64 -7.07
N ALA A 964 -37.75 12.49 -6.91
CA ALA A 964 -39.03 12.09 -6.31
C ALA A 964 -39.73 10.97 -7.11
N GLU A 965 -39.57 10.96 -8.44
CA GLU A 965 -40.20 9.98 -9.35
C GLU A 965 -39.42 8.66 -9.44
N SER A 966 -38.09 8.70 -9.35
CA SER A 966 -37.21 7.54 -9.59
C SER A 966 -36.67 6.84 -8.32
N SER A 967 -36.87 7.41 -7.13
CA SER A 967 -36.25 6.93 -5.89
C SER A 967 -36.88 5.65 -5.30
N SER A 968 -36.06 4.88 -4.57
CA SER A 968 -36.51 3.75 -3.75
C SER A 968 -37.44 4.22 -2.61
N PRO A 969 -38.28 3.33 -2.03
CA PRO A 969 -39.12 3.68 -0.88
C PRO A 969 -38.33 4.24 0.32
N SER A 970 -37.17 3.65 0.64
CA SER A 970 -36.29 4.12 1.72
C SER A 970 -35.74 5.51 1.42
N LYS A 971 -35.31 5.78 0.18
CA LYS A 971 -34.82 7.11 -0.22
C LYS A 971 -35.92 8.16 -0.23
N ARG A 972 -37.12 7.83 -0.71
CA ARG A 972 -38.29 8.73 -0.63
C ARG A 972 -38.63 9.07 0.82
N ARG A 973 -38.57 8.09 1.72
CA ARG A 973 -38.80 8.33 3.14
C ARG A 973 -37.70 9.20 3.76
N LEU A 974 -36.44 8.95 3.44
CA LEU A 974 -35.30 9.79 3.87
C LEU A 974 -35.51 11.26 3.49
N ILE A 975 -35.93 11.53 2.25
CA ILE A 975 -36.21 12.88 1.76
C ILE A 975 -37.42 13.48 2.48
N ALA A 976 -38.51 12.74 2.65
CA ALA A 976 -39.72 13.22 3.32
C ALA A 976 -39.51 13.58 4.80
N LEU A 977 -38.52 12.98 5.47
CA LEU A 977 -38.17 13.31 6.86
C LEU A 977 -37.55 14.71 7.01
N LEU A 978 -37.08 15.32 5.93
CA LEU A 978 -36.57 16.69 5.94
C LEU A 978 -37.67 17.69 6.36
N ASP A 979 -38.93 17.47 5.97
CA ASP A 979 -40.06 18.36 6.30
C ASP A 979 -40.37 18.43 7.80
N ALA A 980 -39.93 17.43 8.56
CA ALA A 980 -40.09 17.36 10.01
C ALA A 980 -38.89 17.94 10.79
N CYS A 981 -37.86 18.41 10.10
CA CYS A 981 -36.65 18.96 10.70
C CYS A 981 -36.81 20.46 11.00
N ARG A 982 -35.98 20.96 11.92
CA ARG A 982 -35.88 22.40 12.18
C ARG A 982 -34.53 22.92 11.66
N PRO A 983 -34.50 24.03 10.90
CA PRO A 983 -33.24 24.59 10.42
C PRO A 983 -32.26 24.90 11.55
N MET A 984 -31.00 24.57 11.33
CA MET A 984 -29.92 24.86 12.25
C MET A 984 -29.76 26.38 12.45
N PRO A 985 -29.58 26.89 13.69
CA PRO A 985 -29.42 28.32 13.94
C PRO A 985 -28.12 28.88 13.34
N ILE A 986 -28.23 29.85 12.44
CA ILE A 986 -27.09 30.61 11.90
C ILE A 986 -26.82 31.79 12.83
N HIS A 987 -26.08 31.56 13.91
CA HIS A 987 -25.80 32.57 14.92
C HIS A 987 -24.31 32.57 15.30
N PRO A 988 -23.67 33.74 15.53
CA PRO A 988 -22.22 33.81 15.82
C PRO A 988 -21.77 32.98 17.03
N HIS A 989 -22.66 32.79 18.01
CA HIS A 989 -22.35 32.00 19.21
C HIS A 989 -22.58 30.49 19.04
N MET A 990 -23.11 30.04 17.90
CA MET A 990 -23.48 28.62 17.69
C MET A 990 -22.26 27.69 17.79
N ILE A 991 -21.12 28.09 17.21
CA ILE A 991 -19.86 27.34 17.34
C ILE A 991 -19.45 27.10 18.80
N TYR A 992 -19.59 28.12 19.65
CA TYR A 992 -19.24 28.01 21.06
C TYR A 992 -20.24 27.13 21.83
N VAL A 993 -21.50 27.12 21.40
CA VAL A 993 -22.53 26.21 21.91
C VAL A 993 -22.18 24.77 21.57
N TRP A 994 -21.73 24.48 20.34
CA TRP A 994 -21.26 23.16 19.95
C TRP A 994 -20.08 22.68 20.81
N ILE A 995 -19.06 23.51 20.98
CA ILE A 995 -17.89 23.21 21.83
C ILE A 995 -18.30 22.94 23.28
N ALA A 996 -19.22 23.75 23.82
CA ALA A 996 -19.69 23.59 25.19
C ALA A 996 -20.51 22.30 25.37
N MET A 997 -21.41 21.97 24.43
CA MET A 997 -22.19 20.74 24.46
C MET A 997 -21.32 19.49 24.35
N GLU A 998 -20.32 19.52 23.50
CA GLU A 998 -19.40 18.40 23.29
C GLU A 998 -18.59 18.11 24.55
N LEU A 999 -18.08 19.15 25.21
CA LEU A 999 -17.48 19.03 26.54
C LEU A 999 -18.46 18.34 27.52
N GLY A 1000 -19.73 18.72 27.49
CA GLY A 1000 -20.72 18.13 28.38
C GLY A 1000 -20.95 16.64 28.15
N LEU A 1001 -20.99 16.21 26.89
CA LEU A 1001 -21.15 14.81 26.49
C LEU A 1001 -19.94 13.95 26.89
N HIS A 1002 -18.73 14.49 26.71
CA HIS A 1002 -17.50 13.81 27.13
C HIS A 1002 -17.40 13.61 28.65
N LEU A 1003 -17.98 14.52 29.43
CA LEU A 1003 -17.97 14.46 30.90
C LEU A 1003 -19.12 13.62 31.48
N LEU A 1004 -20.03 13.10 30.65
CA LEU A 1004 -21.23 12.39 31.07
C LEU A 1004 -20.97 11.17 31.97
N PRO A 1005 -19.90 10.36 31.77
CA PRO A 1005 -19.59 9.22 32.63
C PRO A 1005 -19.07 9.61 34.02
N ASP A 1006 -18.42 10.78 34.15
CA ASP A 1006 -17.55 11.09 35.30
C ASP A 1006 -18.13 12.15 36.25
N TYR A 1007 -19.19 12.87 35.83
CA TYR A 1007 -19.70 14.05 36.55
C TYR A 1007 -21.22 14.03 36.72
N THR A 1008 -21.72 14.74 37.75
CA THR A 1008 -23.17 14.94 37.89
C THR A 1008 -23.69 15.89 36.83
N ILE A 1009 -24.97 15.77 36.45
CA ILE A 1009 -25.59 16.63 35.42
C ILE A 1009 -25.45 18.13 35.76
N ASP A 1010 -25.56 18.50 37.04
CA ASP A 1010 -25.35 19.89 37.47
C ASP A 1010 -23.90 20.35 37.32
N GLN A 1011 -22.92 19.49 37.61
CA GLN A 1011 -21.50 19.79 37.38
C GLN A 1011 -21.19 19.91 35.89
N ILE A 1012 -21.79 19.06 35.06
CA ILE A 1012 -21.67 19.10 33.60
C ILE A 1012 -22.19 20.45 33.08
N CYS A 1013 -23.44 20.81 33.41
CA CYS A 1013 -24.02 22.08 32.96
C CYS A 1013 -23.19 23.30 33.40
N ALA A 1014 -22.69 23.32 34.65
CA ALA A 1014 -21.84 24.42 35.13
C ALA A 1014 -20.53 24.54 34.33
N ARG A 1015 -19.95 23.41 33.90
CA ARG A 1015 -18.75 23.39 33.05
C ARG A 1015 -19.05 23.81 31.62
N MET A 1016 -20.19 23.41 31.07
CA MET A 1016 -20.66 23.87 29.76
C MET A 1016 -20.85 25.38 29.74
N GLU A 1017 -21.51 25.95 30.76
CA GLU A 1017 -21.66 27.41 30.93
C GLU A 1017 -20.31 28.11 31.03
N SER A 1018 -19.42 27.63 31.91
CA SER A 1018 -18.09 28.21 32.06
C SER A 1018 -17.28 28.18 30.76
N LYS A 1019 -17.37 27.08 29.98
CA LYS A 1019 -16.65 26.96 28.71
C LYS A 1019 -17.21 27.90 27.65
N LEU A 1020 -18.53 28.03 27.60
CA LEU A 1020 -19.22 28.95 26.72
C LEU A 1020 -18.84 30.41 27.03
N GLU A 1021 -18.85 30.80 28.31
CA GLU A 1021 -18.43 32.14 28.75
C GLU A 1021 -16.97 32.44 28.39
N GLU A 1022 -16.06 31.48 28.61
CA GLU A 1022 -14.65 31.58 28.23
C GLU A 1022 -14.50 31.85 26.73
N LYS A 1023 -15.19 31.09 25.88
CA LYS A 1023 -15.10 31.20 24.41
C LYS A 1023 -15.72 32.49 23.89
N ILE A 1024 -16.88 32.90 24.40
CA ILE A 1024 -17.51 34.18 24.03
C ILE A 1024 -16.63 35.36 24.48
N ALA A 1025 -16.05 35.31 25.68
CA ALA A 1025 -15.18 36.36 26.19
C ALA A 1025 -13.85 36.48 25.41
N ALA A 1026 -13.31 35.36 24.91
CA ALA A 1026 -12.15 35.37 24.03
C ALA A 1026 -12.49 36.03 22.68
N ALA A 1027 -13.64 35.71 22.11
CA ALA A 1027 -14.11 36.27 20.83
C ALA A 1027 -14.37 37.79 20.88
N GLY A 1028 -14.80 38.32 22.03
CA GLY A 1028 -15.06 39.75 22.21
C GLY A 1028 -13.83 40.63 22.50
N ARG A 1029 -12.62 40.05 22.59
CA ARG A 1029 -11.34 40.79 22.79
C ARG A 1029 -10.52 40.96 21.51
N ILE A 1030 -10.99 40.37 20.42
CA ILE A 1030 -10.47 40.45 19.04
C ILE A 1030 -11.33 41.45 18.28
#